data_AF-D3DB40-F1
#
_entry.id   AF-D3DB40-F1
#
_cell.length_a   1.000
_cell.length_b   1.000
_cell.length_c   1.000
_cell.angle_alpha   90.00
_cell.angle_beta   90.00
_cell.angle_gamma   90.00
#
_symmetry.space_group_name_H-M   'P 1'
#
loop_
_entity.id
_entity.type
_entity.pdbx_description
1 polymer ?
#
loop_
_entity_poly.entity_id
_entity_poly.type
_entity_poly.pdbx_seq_one_letter_code
_entity_poly.pdbx_strand_id
1 'polypeptide(L)'
;MVARTTDIGHSSSSGSRCGVDGSGGIGGTMARLEPDGQWPLWMAPGNPDTDRSGYGGIASYVTPRVLEERFVPPGLRTQLASRTGLRGAALDRLTVEQLWQALVDRRIGYAQPPWHPAQGQRIRDCEWLLRRAEQGSGTCVDLSLLFAGACLNERLDTYLLMLGGRERSHVAVAVRLGASAAGNDQEAELRVREPMLPPGVTDTAVAGVLAIRDRPELLAAVEDGDRDGDGDVLLIDVTMATRDKAEPSLAAAERRARAELVGSAYQLAHLVDVAVRQHGCGDEPLVAPTRRGALHGRIAPHRRAPFPFAAHVEARAAIRVGTGKVVIQGPRGVGKSVLGRSIALLADNGYGWFLNASSKTTFQTTLAEAELIERGEEPRELEAPDREALARDALDRLRRSADSWVIVLDNADAGAEPFDDARIAIDRLPSPRAGQLIVATSTAAADKWPGWTLVTLPTVTADELAEAGPPLAARLSVGRPLLMTAFTSLLDVDPAAGDDLLGGGAAGDVTGDAAGEENLNDEEAARRAAALYWCAARGSLARLPGGDALIDCAERTAWLPPDRIEPAGAGGADEALPMLAARGLLSASASAGVFALHRLFGDAIRAAVTADGRAQPSVRSLLADGEARGSLLRHGDAEVTSHLATALAGADDGLALWALGTLQEVWQDDASAATFGRAAAVLDPADPTQAGALADCLHAGARAVSRRKPEDSSPSEVAAAIADMKEAIGLRAEKDVVEIARHQAQLALLRQRAAGYLTDRAAKLVELREVMGLLEESWRSRRAVLTESELLVDRAYFNRAGIRVTLAQEDRANAAEYLRVAREVYETTAAFRMRYFRGPNPITAAAMNGIGIVGYYEVLFDLTTEPDAVLDEAFAAVNEALAMRRQTSIAGDIAKSAGLLVKLGLLQAVFATAGKDPGRRTGRDLATGQAPAEVGDAVRELGKRVEALGTLGMTPQRLREAGLTLEQIRALDLEPPAQ
;
A
#
# COMPACT_ATOMS: atom_id res chain seq x y z
N MET A 1 2.73 -72.46 -18.73
CA MET A 1 1.86 -71.71 -19.67
C MET A 1 2.23 -70.24 -19.50
N VAL A 2 3.41 -69.86 -20.00
CA VAL A 2 3.69 -69.30 -21.35
C VAL A 2 3.38 -67.80 -21.30
N ALA A 3 4.35 -66.88 -21.28
CA ALA A 3 5.81 -66.95 -21.42
C ALA A 3 6.40 -65.66 -20.79
N ARG A 4 7.32 -65.76 -19.80
CA ARG A 4 8.80 -65.89 -19.88
C ARG A 4 9.51 -64.53 -20.11
N THR A 5 10.23 -63.98 -19.12
CA THR A 5 11.63 -64.28 -18.68
C THR A 5 12.64 -64.04 -19.81
N THR A 6 13.73 -63.29 -19.67
CA THR A 6 14.96 -63.47 -18.83
C THR A 6 15.83 -62.21 -19.05
N ASP A 7 16.53 -61.58 -18.11
CA ASP A 7 17.63 -61.99 -17.21
C ASP A 7 19.00 -62.31 -17.88
N ILE A 8 20.03 -61.63 -17.34
CA ILE A 8 21.48 -61.93 -17.30
C ILE A 8 22.38 -61.68 -18.55
N GLY A 9 23.20 -60.62 -18.43
CA GLY A 9 24.68 -60.66 -18.43
C GLY A 9 25.48 -61.03 -19.69
N HIS A 10 26.37 -60.12 -20.13
CA HIS A 10 27.81 -60.38 -20.28
C HIS A 10 28.61 -59.16 -20.77
N SER A 11 29.80 -59.04 -20.20
CA SER A 11 30.91 -58.18 -20.58
C SER A 11 31.41 -58.46 -22.01
N SER A 12 31.79 -57.41 -22.75
CA SER A 12 33.01 -57.46 -23.58
C SER A 12 33.49 -56.07 -23.96
N SER A 13 34.78 -55.86 -23.73
CA SER A 13 35.62 -54.79 -24.24
C SER A 13 36.00 -55.04 -25.71
N SER A 14 35.92 -54.03 -26.56
CA SER A 14 36.84 -53.83 -27.68
C SER A 14 36.57 -52.48 -28.35
N GLY A 15 37.58 -51.61 -28.38
CA GLY A 15 37.48 -50.29 -28.98
C GLY A 15 37.56 -50.28 -30.50
N SER A 16 37.32 -49.10 -31.09
CA SER A 16 38.21 -48.43 -32.05
C SER A 16 37.46 -47.31 -32.79
N ARG A 17 37.94 -46.09 -32.59
CA ARG A 17 38.10 -44.96 -33.52
C ARG A 17 36.92 -44.38 -34.32
N CYS A 18 36.79 -43.07 -34.09
CA CYS A 18 36.58 -41.98 -35.06
C CYS A 18 35.19 -41.82 -35.68
N GLY A 19 34.52 -40.75 -35.24
CA GLY A 19 33.40 -40.12 -35.95
C GLY A 19 33.07 -38.80 -35.26
N VAL A 20 33.69 -37.73 -35.75
CA VAL A 20 33.32 -36.35 -35.43
C VAL A 20 31.96 -36.11 -36.06
N ASP A 21 30.92 -35.91 -35.26
CA ASP A 21 29.69 -35.22 -35.68
C ASP A 21 29.12 -34.50 -34.46
N GLY A 22 29.53 -33.24 -34.34
CA GLY A 22 28.99 -32.27 -33.40
C GLY A 22 27.69 -31.69 -33.94
N SER A 23 26.58 -32.35 -33.64
CA SER A 23 25.24 -31.74 -33.66
C SER A 23 24.59 -31.97 -32.30
N GLY A 24 25.22 -31.42 -31.26
CA GLY A 24 24.61 -31.28 -29.95
C GLY A 24 23.62 -30.13 -30.01
N GLY A 25 22.38 -30.40 -30.43
CA GLY A 25 21.28 -29.47 -30.30
C GLY A 25 21.15 -29.06 -28.84
N ILE A 26 21.38 -27.78 -28.56
CA ILE A 26 21.07 -27.17 -27.27
C ILE A 26 19.54 -27.15 -27.20
N GLY A 27 18.96 -28.20 -26.63
CA GLY A 27 17.55 -28.24 -26.27
C GLY A 27 17.29 -27.28 -25.14
N GLY A 28 17.16 -25.99 -25.46
CA GLY A 28 16.60 -24.99 -24.55
C GLY A 28 15.14 -25.30 -24.32
N THR A 29 14.75 -25.48 -23.06
CA THR A 29 13.35 -25.63 -22.67
C THR A 29 12.63 -24.34 -23.07
N MET A 30 11.80 -24.37 -24.11
CA MET A 30 11.00 -23.20 -24.51
C MET A 30 10.26 -22.65 -23.29
N ALA A 31 10.47 -21.37 -22.97
CA ALA A 31 9.64 -20.68 -22.01
C ALA A 31 8.20 -20.67 -22.54
N ARG A 32 7.31 -21.43 -21.90
CA ARG A 32 5.89 -21.50 -22.22
C ARG A 32 5.10 -20.77 -21.13
N LEU A 33 3.89 -20.35 -21.46
CA LEU A 33 2.94 -19.92 -20.44
C LEU A 33 2.84 -21.01 -19.36
N GLU A 34 2.77 -20.57 -18.11
CA GLU A 34 2.47 -21.46 -16.99
C GLU A 34 1.09 -22.11 -17.20
N PRO A 35 0.81 -23.26 -16.56
CA PRO A 35 -0.49 -23.94 -16.68
C PRO A 35 -1.70 -23.05 -16.32
N ASP A 36 -1.48 -22.01 -15.52
CA ASP A 36 -2.50 -21.03 -15.15
C ASP A 36 -2.70 -19.91 -16.20
N GLY A 37 -1.91 -19.91 -17.27
CA GLY A 37 -2.01 -18.96 -18.37
C GLY A 37 -1.22 -17.67 -18.18
N GLN A 38 -0.40 -17.55 -17.13
CA GLN A 38 0.51 -16.42 -16.90
C GLN A 38 1.87 -16.61 -17.57
N TRP A 39 2.64 -15.53 -17.68
CA TRP A 39 4.07 -15.65 -17.98
C TRP A 39 4.81 -16.36 -16.84
N PRO A 40 5.85 -17.14 -17.16
CA PRO A 40 6.69 -17.74 -16.12
C PRO A 40 7.32 -16.67 -15.24
N LEU A 41 7.67 -17.05 -14.02
CA LEU A 41 8.44 -16.19 -13.14
C LEU A 41 9.85 -16.02 -13.72
N TRP A 42 10.26 -14.79 -14.01
CA TRP A 42 11.63 -14.54 -14.42
C TRP A 42 12.56 -14.53 -13.20
N MET A 43 13.63 -15.31 -13.26
CA MET A 43 14.66 -15.42 -12.23
C MET A 43 16.02 -15.08 -12.82
N ALA A 44 16.77 -14.20 -12.14
CA ALA A 44 18.12 -13.86 -12.57
C ALA A 44 19.17 -14.90 -12.15
N PRO A 45 20.37 -14.90 -12.76
CA PRO A 45 21.46 -15.83 -12.44
C PRO A 45 21.92 -15.69 -11.00
N GLY A 46 22.15 -16.82 -10.31
CA GLY A 46 22.62 -16.87 -8.92
C GLY A 46 21.66 -17.56 -7.93
N ASN A 47 20.56 -18.14 -8.41
CA ASN A 47 19.71 -19.05 -7.65
C ASN A 47 20.14 -20.50 -7.97
N PRO A 48 20.26 -21.41 -6.97
CA PRO A 48 20.60 -22.81 -7.23
C PRO A 48 19.65 -23.53 -8.21
N ASP A 49 18.43 -23.00 -8.42
CA ASP A 49 17.45 -23.52 -9.38
C ASP A 49 17.44 -22.77 -10.74
N THR A 50 18.38 -21.85 -11.03
CA THR A 50 18.38 -21.08 -12.30
C THR A 50 19.23 -21.63 -13.45
N ASP A 51 18.72 -21.33 -14.64
CA ASP A 51 19.04 -21.76 -16.00
C ASP A 51 20.53 -21.65 -16.41
N ARG A 52 20.95 -22.51 -17.36
CA ARG A 52 22.28 -22.47 -18.00
C ARG A 52 22.49 -21.22 -18.87
N SER A 53 21.45 -20.41 -19.09
CA SER A 53 21.40 -19.25 -19.98
C SER A 53 21.88 -17.92 -19.37
N GLY A 54 22.33 -17.88 -18.12
CA GLY A 54 22.64 -16.60 -17.47
C GLY A 54 21.45 -15.62 -17.55
N TYR A 55 21.71 -14.34 -17.84
CA TYR A 55 20.64 -13.34 -17.99
C TYR A 55 19.81 -13.51 -19.28
N GLY A 56 20.22 -14.39 -20.21
CA GLY A 56 19.71 -14.44 -21.58
C GLY A 56 18.21 -14.72 -21.71
N GLY A 57 17.63 -15.54 -20.82
CA GLY A 57 16.20 -15.88 -20.84
C GLY A 57 15.26 -14.69 -20.64
N ILE A 58 15.75 -13.53 -20.18
CA ILE A 58 14.95 -12.30 -20.12
C ILE A 58 14.48 -11.86 -21.52
N ALA A 59 15.21 -12.23 -22.58
CA ALA A 59 14.90 -11.84 -23.96
C ALA A 59 13.50 -12.31 -24.41
N SER A 60 13.04 -13.46 -23.94
CA SER A 60 11.69 -13.96 -24.25
C SER A 60 10.56 -13.05 -23.76
N TYR A 61 10.80 -12.21 -22.75
CA TYR A 61 9.80 -11.27 -22.23
C TYR A 61 9.71 -9.98 -23.04
N VAL A 62 10.65 -9.73 -23.96
CA VAL A 62 10.54 -8.63 -24.91
C VAL A 62 9.59 -9.05 -26.02
N THR A 63 8.41 -8.43 -26.10
CA THR A 63 7.31 -8.86 -26.96
C THR A 63 6.91 -7.78 -27.98
N PRO A 64 7.69 -7.57 -29.07
CA PRO A 64 7.49 -6.45 -29.99
C PRO A 64 6.09 -6.41 -30.62
N ARG A 65 5.53 -7.57 -31.00
CA ARG A 65 4.19 -7.69 -31.62
C ARG A 65 3.03 -7.18 -30.76
N VAL A 66 3.11 -7.31 -29.43
CA VAL A 66 2.06 -6.82 -28.51
C VAL A 66 1.97 -5.28 -28.55
N LEU A 67 3.07 -4.62 -28.90
CA LEU A 67 3.17 -3.16 -28.94
C LEU A 67 2.63 -2.56 -30.25
N GLU A 68 2.74 -3.29 -31.36
CA GLU A 68 2.34 -2.83 -32.70
C GLU A 68 0.85 -2.44 -32.75
N GLU A 69 0.00 -3.11 -31.99
CA GLU A 69 -1.44 -2.87 -31.99
C GLU A 69 -1.88 -1.67 -31.12
N ARG A 70 -1.07 -1.22 -30.15
CA ARG A 70 -1.58 -0.39 -29.03
C ARG A 70 -0.66 0.74 -28.54
N PHE A 71 0.65 0.67 -28.77
CA PHE A 71 1.62 1.63 -28.21
C PHE A 71 2.09 2.67 -29.22
N VAL A 72 2.88 2.25 -30.22
CA VAL A 72 3.34 3.03 -31.37
C VAL A 72 3.20 2.13 -32.59
N PRO A 73 2.43 2.52 -33.62
CA PRO A 73 2.31 1.71 -34.84
C PRO A 73 3.69 1.52 -35.49
N PRO A 74 3.99 0.33 -36.03
CA PRO A 74 5.29 0.09 -36.65
C PRO A 74 5.53 1.00 -37.85
N GLY A 75 6.79 1.32 -38.09
CA GLY A 75 7.23 2.11 -39.24
C GLY A 75 7.44 3.59 -38.92
N LEU A 76 7.54 3.96 -37.64
CA LEU A 76 7.92 5.31 -37.21
C LEU A 76 9.26 5.73 -37.84
N ARG A 77 10.27 4.86 -37.82
CA ARG A 77 11.60 5.10 -38.40
C ARG A 77 11.52 5.36 -39.90
N THR A 78 10.73 4.57 -40.62
CA THR A 78 10.49 4.75 -42.06
C THR A 78 9.79 6.08 -42.35
N GLN A 79 8.78 6.44 -41.55
CA GLN A 79 8.09 7.71 -41.67
C GLN A 79 9.03 8.89 -41.41
N LEU A 80 9.84 8.82 -40.35
CA LEU A 80 10.84 9.85 -40.03
C LEU A 80 11.87 9.99 -41.15
N ALA A 81 12.41 8.89 -41.68
CA ALA A 81 13.34 8.89 -42.81
C ALA A 81 12.76 9.61 -44.02
N SER A 82 11.48 9.37 -44.33
CA SER A 82 10.79 10.02 -45.46
C SER A 82 10.55 11.52 -45.26
N ARG A 83 10.33 11.96 -44.01
CA ARG A 83 9.99 13.35 -43.67
C ARG A 83 11.22 14.24 -43.49
N THR A 84 12.29 13.70 -42.89
CA THR A 84 13.48 14.49 -42.52
C THR A 84 14.64 14.30 -43.49
N GLY A 85 14.66 13.20 -44.25
CA GLY A 85 15.79 12.82 -45.11
C GLY A 85 17.01 12.28 -44.34
N LEU A 86 16.93 12.15 -43.01
CA LEU A 86 18.00 11.61 -42.18
C LEU A 86 18.22 10.11 -42.44
N ARG A 87 19.45 9.63 -42.19
CA ARG A 87 19.86 8.22 -42.34
C ARG A 87 20.83 7.81 -41.23
N GLY A 88 21.03 6.49 -41.07
CA GLY A 88 22.01 5.93 -40.13
C GLY A 88 21.78 6.37 -38.69
N ALA A 89 22.86 6.65 -37.96
CA ALA A 89 22.82 6.99 -36.53
C ALA A 89 21.92 8.20 -36.19
N ALA A 90 21.90 9.24 -37.04
CA ALA A 90 21.08 10.42 -36.81
C ALA A 90 19.57 10.13 -36.90
N LEU A 91 19.16 9.25 -37.83
CA LEU A 91 17.78 8.79 -37.92
C LEU A 91 17.40 7.90 -36.73
N ASP A 92 18.31 7.03 -36.31
CA ASP A 92 18.09 6.12 -35.20
C ASP A 92 17.92 6.90 -33.88
N ARG A 93 18.77 7.91 -33.62
CA ARG A 93 18.63 8.80 -32.47
C ARG A 93 17.28 9.51 -32.44
N LEU A 94 16.86 10.10 -33.57
CA LEU A 94 15.55 10.75 -33.67
C LEU A 94 14.40 9.75 -33.44
N THR A 95 14.54 8.52 -33.93
CA THR A 95 13.55 7.45 -33.71
C THR A 95 13.44 7.12 -32.22
N VAL A 96 14.57 6.95 -31.53
CA VAL A 96 14.61 6.71 -30.08
C VAL A 96 13.98 7.89 -29.31
N GLU A 97 14.27 9.14 -29.68
CA GLU A 97 13.67 10.33 -29.05
C GLU A 97 12.14 10.34 -29.17
N GLN A 98 11.59 9.96 -30.34
CA GLN A 98 10.14 9.88 -30.54
C GLN A 98 9.52 8.72 -29.77
N LEU A 99 10.18 7.56 -29.71
CA LEU A 99 9.74 6.43 -28.87
C LEU A 99 9.78 6.79 -27.38
N TRP A 100 10.80 7.53 -26.94
CA TRP A 100 10.91 8.05 -25.57
C TRP A 100 9.74 8.97 -25.23
N GLN A 101 9.46 9.95 -26.09
CA GLN A 101 8.35 10.87 -25.86
C GLN A 101 7.01 10.14 -25.83
N ALA A 102 6.81 9.14 -26.70
CA ALA A 102 5.61 8.31 -26.68
C ALA A 102 5.44 7.55 -25.36
N LEU A 103 6.53 7.14 -24.70
CA LEU A 103 6.50 6.52 -23.38
C LEU A 103 6.15 7.52 -22.28
N VAL A 104 6.77 8.71 -22.29
CA VAL A 104 6.48 9.80 -21.34
C VAL A 104 5.00 10.21 -21.38
N ASP A 105 4.43 10.30 -22.57
CA ASP A 105 3.02 10.67 -22.78
C ASP A 105 2.02 9.63 -22.22
N ARG A 106 2.49 8.41 -21.91
CA ARG A 106 1.66 7.39 -21.22
C ARG A 106 1.54 7.63 -19.73
N ARG A 107 2.44 8.41 -19.11
CA ARG A 107 2.44 8.72 -17.66
C ARG A 107 2.39 7.46 -16.79
N ILE A 108 3.22 6.47 -17.12
CA ILE A 108 3.34 5.22 -16.35
C ILE A 108 4.02 5.52 -14.99
N GLY A 109 3.55 4.93 -13.90
CA GLY A 109 4.19 5.03 -12.58
C GLY A 109 5.40 4.11 -12.42
N TYR A 110 6.33 4.44 -11.52
CA TYR A 110 7.37 3.50 -11.12
C TYR A 110 6.90 2.60 -9.97
N ALA A 111 6.96 1.28 -10.13
CA ALA A 111 6.57 0.33 -9.09
C ALA A 111 7.71 0.05 -8.09
N GLN A 112 7.44 0.24 -6.79
CA GLN A 112 8.34 -0.10 -5.69
C GLN A 112 7.98 -1.48 -5.08
N PRO A 113 8.92 -2.20 -4.45
CA PRO A 113 10.36 -1.95 -4.39
C PRO A 113 11.06 -2.19 -5.75
N PRO A 114 12.29 -1.68 -5.95
CA PRO A 114 13.06 -2.00 -7.15
C PRO A 114 13.34 -3.50 -7.24
N TRP A 115 13.57 -3.99 -8.46
CA TRP A 115 13.84 -5.39 -8.71
C TRP A 115 15.07 -5.91 -7.94
N HIS A 116 14.93 -7.11 -7.34
CA HIS A 116 16.02 -7.82 -6.67
C HIS A 116 16.29 -9.20 -7.33
N PRO A 117 17.52 -9.52 -7.77
CA PRO A 117 17.83 -10.72 -8.56
C PRO A 117 17.47 -12.03 -7.84
N ALA A 118 17.80 -12.13 -6.55
CA ALA A 118 17.51 -13.31 -5.73
C ALA A 118 16.01 -13.57 -5.54
N GLN A 119 15.17 -12.55 -5.76
CA GLN A 119 13.73 -12.61 -5.55
C GLN A 119 12.94 -12.68 -6.85
N GLY A 120 13.56 -12.77 -8.03
CA GLY A 120 12.85 -12.84 -9.31
C GLY A 120 11.89 -11.69 -9.58
N GLN A 121 11.14 -11.77 -10.69
CA GLN A 121 10.08 -10.83 -11.03
C GLN A 121 9.01 -11.47 -11.93
N ARG A 122 7.73 -11.31 -11.55
CA ARG A 122 6.57 -11.46 -12.42
C ARG A 122 6.57 -10.24 -13.33
N ILE A 123 7.04 -10.44 -14.55
CA ILE A 123 7.05 -9.40 -15.56
C ILE A 123 5.60 -9.02 -15.85
N ARG A 124 5.33 -7.72 -15.83
CA ARG A 124 4.00 -7.19 -16.11
C ARG A 124 3.76 -7.20 -17.60
N ASP A 125 2.55 -7.61 -17.99
CA ASP A 125 2.12 -7.55 -19.37
C ASP A 125 2.15 -6.09 -19.89
N CYS A 126 2.63 -5.92 -21.13
CA CYS A 126 2.74 -4.61 -21.76
C CYS A 126 1.37 -3.92 -21.89
N GLU A 127 0.29 -4.67 -22.12
CA GLU A 127 -1.06 -4.10 -22.16
C GLU A 127 -1.45 -3.50 -20.80
N TRP A 128 -1.08 -4.16 -19.70
CA TRP A 128 -1.36 -3.69 -18.35
C TRP A 128 -0.63 -2.38 -18.05
N LEU A 129 0.66 -2.29 -18.40
CA LEU A 129 1.46 -1.07 -18.21
C LEU A 129 0.86 0.13 -18.96
N LEU A 130 0.28 -0.11 -20.14
CA LEU A 130 -0.20 0.92 -21.05
C LEU A 130 -1.67 1.34 -20.81
N ARG A 131 -2.39 0.71 -19.88
CA ARG A 131 -3.81 1.02 -19.58
C ARG A 131 -3.96 2.35 -18.85
N ARG A 132 -4.48 3.36 -19.56
CA ARG A 132 -4.78 4.70 -19.03
C ARG A 132 -5.81 4.70 -17.87
N ALA A 133 -6.77 3.78 -17.87
CA ALA A 133 -7.83 3.74 -16.86
C ALA A 133 -7.34 3.28 -15.48
N GLU A 134 -6.25 2.52 -15.42
CA GLU A 134 -5.73 1.94 -14.18
C GLU A 134 -4.44 2.62 -13.69
N GLN A 135 -3.87 3.55 -14.49
CA GLN A 135 -2.58 4.20 -14.25
C GLN A 135 -1.50 3.16 -13.94
N GLY A 136 -1.18 2.30 -14.92
CA GLY A 136 -0.22 1.21 -14.75
C GLY A 136 1.13 1.67 -14.18
N SER A 137 1.80 0.77 -13.45
CA SER A 137 3.12 1.02 -12.86
C SER A 137 4.10 -0.13 -13.09
N GLY A 138 5.30 0.17 -13.59
CA GLY A 138 6.32 -0.83 -13.92
C GLY A 138 7.59 -0.68 -13.09
N THR A 139 8.31 -1.77 -12.85
CA THR A 139 9.70 -1.68 -12.34
C THR A 139 10.66 -1.30 -13.48
N CYS A 140 11.94 -1.10 -13.15
CA CYS A 140 12.97 -0.88 -14.16
C CYS A 140 13.06 -2.00 -15.20
N VAL A 141 12.73 -3.25 -14.83
CA VAL A 141 12.68 -4.39 -15.76
C VAL A 141 11.48 -4.25 -16.69
N ASP A 142 10.27 -4.04 -16.16
CA ASP A 142 9.04 -3.94 -16.97
C ASP A 142 9.14 -2.84 -18.02
N LEU A 143 9.63 -1.67 -17.61
CA LEU A 143 9.78 -0.50 -18.46
C LEU A 143 10.86 -0.70 -19.52
N SER A 144 11.98 -1.34 -19.16
CA SER A 144 13.06 -1.63 -20.12
C SER A 144 12.64 -2.66 -21.16
N LEU A 145 11.86 -3.69 -20.78
CA LEU A 145 11.31 -4.66 -21.72
C LEU A 145 10.32 -4.03 -22.70
N LEU A 146 9.42 -3.18 -22.18
CA LEU A 146 8.48 -2.41 -22.98
C LEU A 146 9.19 -1.53 -24.01
N PHE A 147 10.20 -0.78 -23.56
CA PHE A 147 10.95 0.14 -24.42
C PHE A 147 11.82 -0.61 -25.43
N ALA A 148 12.50 -1.69 -25.01
CA ALA A 148 13.29 -2.53 -25.90
C ALA A 148 12.43 -3.16 -27.02
N GLY A 149 11.22 -3.61 -26.69
CA GLY A 149 10.27 -4.10 -27.69
C GLY A 149 9.89 -3.04 -28.72
N ALA A 150 9.69 -1.79 -28.28
CA ALA A 150 9.39 -0.67 -29.17
C ALA A 150 10.57 -0.34 -30.09
N CYS A 151 11.80 -0.41 -29.59
CA CYS A 151 13.01 -0.24 -30.40
C CYS A 151 13.17 -1.34 -31.45
N LEU A 152 12.92 -2.60 -31.08
CA LEU A 152 13.00 -3.75 -32.00
C LEU A 152 11.95 -3.69 -33.12
N ASN A 153 10.73 -3.19 -32.85
CA ASN A 153 9.73 -2.93 -33.90
C ASN A 153 10.23 -1.98 -34.99
N GLU A 154 11.13 -1.07 -34.63
CA GLU A 154 11.76 -0.12 -35.56
C GLU A 154 13.11 -0.62 -36.12
N ARG A 155 13.44 -1.90 -35.87
CA ARG A 155 14.68 -2.59 -36.27
C ARG A 155 15.95 -1.94 -35.70
N LEU A 156 15.84 -1.26 -34.57
CA LEU A 156 16.99 -0.69 -33.85
C LEU A 156 17.76 -1.78 -33.12
N ASP A 157 19.09 -1.73 -33.20
CA ASP A 157 19.98 -2.72 -32.56
C ASP A 157 20.01 -2.53 -31.04
N THR A 158 19.26 -3.37 -30.33
CA THR A 158 18.82 -3.09 -28.95
C THR A 158 19.30 -4.16 -27.97
N TYR A 159 19.83 -3.70 -26.84
CA TYR A 159 20.34 -4.52 -25.74
C TYR A 159 19.64 -4.15 -24.42
N LEU A 160 19.45 -5.13 -23.54
CA LEU A 160 19.12 -4.88 -22.15
C LEU A 160 20.42 -4.77 -21.34
N LEU A 161 20.61 -3.64 -20.65
CA LEU A 161 21.73 -3.41 -19.73
C LEU A 161 21.33 -3.91 -18.33
N MET A 162 21.91 -5.04 -17.93
CA MET A 162 21.65 -5.70 -16.66
C MET A 162 22.73 -5.32 -15.63
N LEU A 163 22.34 -4.58 -14.59
CA LEU A 163 23.22 -4.18 -13.48
C LEU A 163 22.86 -4.97 -12.21
N GLY A 164 23.81 -5.77 -11.72
CA GLY A 164 23.64 -6.65 -10.57
C GLY A 164 24.54 -6.27 -9.39
N GLY A 165 23.96 -6.17 -8.20
CA GLY A 165 24.66 -5.90 -6.94
C GLY A 165 24.14 -6.80 -5.81
N ARG A 166 24.79 -6.74 -4.65
CA ARG A 166 24.39 -7.57 -3.48
C ARG A 166 23.04 -7.16 -2.89
N GLU A 167 22.76 -5.85 -2.88
CA GLU A 167 21.54 -5.29 -2.27
C GLU A 167 20.69 -4.49 -3.25
N ARG A 168 21.22 -4.22 -4.45
CA ARG A 168 20.57 -3.40 -5.46
C ARG A 168 20.78 -3.99 -6.84
N SER A 169 19.78 -3.88 -7.70
CA SER A 169 19.91 -4.21 -9.12
C SER A 169 19.05 -3.29 -9.96
N HIS A 170 19.40 -3.18 -11.23
CA HIS A 170 18.77 -2.25 -12.15
C HIS A 170 18.82 -2.79 -13.58
N VAL A 171 17.83 -2.41 -14.37
CA VAL A 171 17.82 -2.69 -15.81
C VAL A 171 17.58 -1.38 -16.56
N ALA A 172 18.40 -1.18 -17.58
CA ALA A 172 18.31 -0.07 -18.52
C ALA A 172 18.35 -0.62 -19.95
N VAL A 173 18.19 0.25 -20.95
CA VAL A 173 18.26 -0.12 -22.36
C VAL A 173 19.50 0.51 -22.99
N ALA A 174 20.18 -0.24 -23.85
CA ALA A 174 21.25 0.28 -24.70
C ALA A 174 20.88 0.08 -26.18
N VAL A 175 21.04 1.11 -27.00
CA VAL A 175 20.74 1.05 -28.44
C VAL A 175 21.99 1.43 -29.23
N ARG A 176 22.47 0.54 -30.10
CA ARG A 176 23.58 0.85 -31.00
C ARG A 176 23.04 1.57 -32.24
N LEU A 177 23.42 2.82 -32.41
CA LEU A 177 22.99 3.69 -33.50
C LEU A 177 23.74 3.33 -34.78
N GLY A 178 23.06 3.44 -35.93
CA GLY A 178 23.61 3.10 -37.24
C GLY A 178 23.64 1.60 -37.54
N ALA A 179 23.45 0.74 -36.53
CA ALA A 179 23.30 -0.69 -36.67
C ALA A 179 21.81 -1.09 -36.73
N SER A 180 21.51 -2.23 -37.36
CA SER A 180 20.16 -2.81 -37.38
C SER A 180 20.12 -4.05 -36.52
N ALA A 181 19.02 -4.33 -35.82
CA ALA A 181 18.83 -5.61 -35.12
C ALA A 181 18.83 -6.80 -36.11
N ALA A 182 19.23 -7.98 -35.63
CA ALA A 182 19.08 -9.23 -36.40
C ALA A 182 17.59 -9.48 -36.68
N GLY A 183 17.23 -9.59 -37.97
CA GLY A 183 15.84 -9.74 -38.39
C GLY A 183 15.41 -11.18 -38.70
N ASN A 184 16.35 -12.14 -38.65
CA ASN A 184 16.12 -13.55 -38.91
C ASN A 184 17.20 -14.44 -38.28
N ASP A 185 16.95 -15.74 -38.26
CA ASP A 185 17.81 -16.75 -37.63
C ASP A 185 19.22 -16.78 -38.25
N GLN A 186 19.35 -16.55 -39.56
CA GLN A 186 20.64 -16.54 -40.24
C GLN A 186 21.52 -15.35 -39.82
N GLU A 187 20.94 -14.15 -39.73
CA GLU A 187 21.62 -12.96 -39.23
C GLU A 187 22.01 -13.11 -37.76
N ALA A 188 21.16 -13.75 -36.95
CA ALA A 188 21.44 -14.02 -35.55
C ALA A 188 22.56 -15.06 -35.37
N GLU A 189 22.55 -16.17 -36.11
CA GLU A 189 23.62 -17.17 -36.10
C GLU A 189 24.98 -16.58 -36.47
N LEU A 190 25.01 -15.68 -37.47
CA LEU A 190 26.23 -14.97 -37.86
C LEU A 190 26.77 -14.12 -36.70
N ARG A 191 25.89 -13.40 -36.00
CA ARG A 191 26.28 -12.60 -34.82
C ARG A 191 26.70 -13.42 -33.61
N VAL A 192 26.19 -14.65 -33.46
CA VAL A 192 26.69 -15.56 -32.43
C VAL A 192 28.11 -16.02 -32.74
N ARG A 193 28.44 -16.28 -34.02
CA ARG A 193 29.78 -16.71 -34.44
C ARG A 193 30.78 -15.56 -34.44
N GLU A 194 30.32 -14.38 -34.85
CA GLU A 194 31.13 -13.17 -34.98
C GLU A 194 30.43 -12.01 -34.23
N PRO A 195 30.55 -11.97 -32.89
CA PRO A 195 29.91 -10.94 -32.08
C PRO A 195 30.49 -9.57 -32.44
N MET A 196 29.63 -8.64 -32.86
CA MET A 196 30.03 -7.24 -33.04
C MET A 196 29.95 -6.53 -31.69
N LEU A 197 31.04 -6.58 -30.91
CA LEU A 197 31.10 -6.08 -29.54
C LEU A 197 31.33 -4.56 -29.49
N PRO A 198 30.60 -3.81 -28.63
CA PRO A 198 30.99 -2.46 -28.26
C PRO A 198 32.34 -2.42 -27.54
N PRO A 199 33.08 -1.29 -27.55
CA PRO A 199 34.29 -1.11 -26.74
C PRO A 199 34.03 -1.37 -25.24
N GLY A 200 35.01 -1.96 -24.54
CA GLY A 200 34.88 -2.33 -23.12
C GLY A 200 34.00 -3.56 -22.82
N VAL A 201 33.47 -4.22 -23.86
CA VAL A 201 32.56 -5.38 -23.76
C VAL A 201 33.25 -6.64 -24.28
N THR A 202 33.06 -7.76 -23.59
CA THR A 202 33.57 -9.09 -23.98
C THR A 202 32.44 -10.10 -24.06
N ASP A 203 32.54 -11.04 -24.99
CA ASP A 203 31.61 -12.17 -25.05
C ASP A 203 31.68 -13.06 -23.78
N THR A 204 30.62 -13.80 -23.51
CA THR A 204 30.56 -14.76 -22.40
C THR A 204 30.41 -16.19 -22.91
N ALA A 205 30.41 -17.16 -22.00
CA ALA A 205 30.12 -18.55 -22.36
C ALA A 205 28.65 -18.74 -22.81
N VAL A 206 27.80 -17.73 -22.64
CA VAL A 206 26.39 -17.74 -23.03
C VAL A 206 26.20 -16.87 -24.26
N ALA A 207 25.87 -17.48 -25.39
CA ALA A 207 25.59 -16.78 -26.64
C ALA A 207 24.52 -15.68 -26.45
N GLY A 208 24.80 -14.48 -26.99
CA GLY A 208 23.92 -13.31 -26.89
C GLY A 208 23.92 -12.60 -25.53
N VAL A 209 24.77 -13.02 -24.58
CA VAL A 209 25.01 -12.33 -23.31
C VAL A 209 26.46 -11.86 -23.28
N LEU A 210 26.67 -10.56 -23.12
CA LEU A 210 27.97 -9.91 -23.17
C LEU A 210 28.31 -9.32 -21.79
N ALA A 211 29.56 -9.43 -21.34
CA ALA A 211 30.02 -8.87 -20.07
C ALA A 211 30.72 -7.52 -20.29
N ILE A 212 30.37 -6.51 -19.48
CA ILE A 212 31.05 -5.21 -19.48
C ILE A 212 32.26 -5.33 -18.55
N ARG A 213 33.47 -5.36 -19.13
CA ARG A 213 34.74 -5.52 -18.39
C ARG A 213 35.35 -4.18 -18.03
N ASP A 214 35.24 -3.21 -18.94
CA ASP A 214 35.78 -1.86 -18.76
C ASP A 214 34.63 -0.85 -18.95
N ARG A 215 34.07 -0.38 -17.83
CA ARG A 215 32.99 0.60 -17.84
C ARG A 215 33.45 1.97 -18.35
N PRO A 216 34.63 2.49 -17.94
CA PRO A 216 35.20 3.70 -18.54
C PRO A 216 35.37 3.63 -20.06
N GLU A 217 35.88 2.53 -20.61
CA GLU A 217 36.06 2.38 -22.07
C GLU A 217 34.73 2.39 -22.82
N LEU A 218 33.72 1.68 -22.30
CA LEU A 218 32.36 1.73 -22.87
C LEU A 218 31.80 3.16 -22.84
N LEU A 219 32.01 3.90 -21.74
CA LEU A 219 31.53 5.28 -21.61
C LEU A 219 32.27 6.25 -22.53
N ALA A 220 33.59 6.10 -22.71
CA ALA A 220 34.37 6.90 -23.64
C ALA A 220 33.87 6.71 -25.08
N ALA A 221 33.57 5.48 -25.48
CA ALA A 221 32.94 5.19 -26.77
C ALA A 221 31.55 5.84 -26.94
N VAL A 222 30.83 6.06 -25.84
CA VAL A 222 29.54 6.77 -25.84
C VAL A 222 29.72 8.29 -25.87
N GLU A 223 30.89 8.84 -25.50
CA GLU A 223 31.16 10.29 -25.47
C GLU A 223 31.83 10.80 -26.76
N ASP A 224 32.72 10.01 -27.38
CA ASP A 224 33.45 10.40 -28.59
C ASP A 224 32.62 10.29 -29.89
N GLY A 225 31.49 9.56 -29.84
CA GLY A 225 30.58 9.30 -30.95
C GLY A 225 29.89 10.51 -31.59
N ASP A 226 29.81 11.62 -30.84
CA ASP A 226 29.14 12.87 -31.25
C ASP A 226 29.84 13.59 -32.44
N ARG A 227 30.97 13.05 -32.95
CA ARG A 227 31.80 13.71 -33.97
C ARG A 227 31.88 13.02 -35.34
N ASP A 228 31.75 11.70 -35.45
CA ASP A 228 32.02 10.99 -36.74
C ASP A 228 30.99 9.93 -37.18
N GLY A 229 29.88 9.73 -36.46
CA GLY A 229 28.67 9.08 -37.01
C GLY A 229 28.74 7.58 -37.30
N ASP A 230 29.71 6.85 -36.75
CA ASP A 230 29.82 5.39 -36.86
C ASP A 230 29.93 4.75 -35.46
N GLY A 231 28.87 4.06 -35.00
CA GLY A 231 28.95 3.11 -33.88
C GLY A 231 28.51 3.53 -32.46
N ASP A 232 27.79 4.63 -32.27
CA ASP A 232 27.40 5.12 -30.93
C ASP A 232 26.44 4.18 -30.18
N VAL A 233 26.72 3.90 -28.90
CA VAL A 233 25.81 3.16 -28.02
C VAL A 233 25.05 4.13 -27.12
N LEU A 234 23.76 4.34 -27.37
CA LEU A 234 22.92 5.17 -26.53
C LEU A 234 22.43 4.40 -25.29
N LEU A 235 22.88 4.82 -24.10
CA LEU A 235 22.43 4.25 -22.81
C LEU A 235 21.22 5.02 -22.26
N ILE A 236 20.15 4.32 -21.90
CA ILE A 236 18.86 4.93 -21.56
C ILE A 236 18.30 4.30 -20.28
N ASP A 237 18.18 5.08 -19.22
CA ASP A 237 17.46 4.68 -18.02
C ASP A 237 15.97 4.98 -18.20
N VAL A 238 15.21 3.95 -18.57
CA VAL A 238 13.79 4.07 -18.89
C VAL A 238 12.94 4.48 -17.69
N THR A 239 13.44 4.33 -16.47
CA THR A 239 12.74 4.82 -15.27
C THR A 239 12.63 6.34 -15.23
N MET A 240 13.41 7.07 -16.03
CA MET A 240 13.28 8.52 -16.15
C MET A 240 12.06 8.96 -16.97
N ALA A 241 11.35 8.04 -17.63
CA ALA A 241 10.11 8.32 -18.35
C ALA A 241 8.85 8.24 -17.47
N THR A 242 8.99 7.89 -16.18
CA THR A 242 7.84 7.69 -15.30
C THR A 242 7.24 9.01 -14.79
N ARG A 243 5.94 8.99 -14.46
CA ARG A 243 5.16 10.18 -14.08
C ARG A 243 5.66 10.87 -12.80
N ASP A 244 6.39 10.15 -11.95
CA ASP A 244 6.96 10.64 -10.70
C ASP A 244 8.22 11.51 -10.90
N LYS A 245 8.73 11.60 -12.14
CA LYS A 245 9.89 12.45 -12.47
C LYS A 245 9.45 13.86 -12.83
N ALA A 246 10.07 14.85 -12.17
CA ALA A 246 9.80 16.27 -12.40
C ALA A 246 10.13 16.73 -13.83
N GLU A 247 11.16 16.16 -14.46
CA GLU A 247 11.60 16.51 -15.82
C GLU A 247 11.97 15.25 -16.64
N PRO A 248 10.99 14.59 -17.27
CA PRO A 248 11.23 13.37 -18.05
C PRO A 248 11.81 13.70 -19.44
N SER A 249 13.14 13.86 -19.53
CA SER A 249 13.86 14.05 -20.81
C SER A 249 14.81 12.91 -21.14
N LEU A 250 15.01 12.63 -22.43
CA LEU A 250 15.96 11.59 -22.86
C LEU A 250 17.38 11.90 -22.37
N ALA A 251 17.81 13.17 -22.40
CA ALA A 251 19.10 13.58 -21.88
C ALA A 251 19.26 13.31 -20.37
N ALA A 252 18.19 13.44 -19.57
CA ALA A 252 18.23 13.07 -18.16
C ALA A 252 18.30 11.54 -17.97
N ALA A 253 17.62 10.78 -18.82
CA ALA A 253 17.70 9.31 -18.87
C ALA A 253 19.11 8.81 -19.20
N GLU A 254 19.78 9.44 -20.17
CA GLU A 254 21.18 9.15 -20.54
C GLU A 254 22.13 9.41 -19.37
N ARG A 255 22.03 10.60 -18.74
CA ARG A 255 22.86 10.95 -17.57
C ARG A 255 22.65 9.96 -16.42
N ARG A 256 21.40 9.55 -16.17
CA ARG A 256 21.08 8.60 -15.11
C ARG A 256 21.66 7.21 -15.41
N ALA A 257 21.50 6.69 -16.62
CA ALA A 257 22.06 5.40 -17.01
C ALA A 257 23.59 5.35 -16.85
N ARG A 258 24.29 6.42 -17.27
CA ARG A 258 25.74 6.56 -17.07
C ARG A 258 26.11 6.54 -15.59
N ALA A 259 25.38 7.29 -14.76
CA ALA A 259 25.61 7.34 -13.32
C ALA A 259 25.38 5.98 -12.64
N GLU A 260 24.35 5.24 -13.01
CA GLU A 260 24.10 3.88 -12.51
C GLU A 260 25.20 2.91 -12.95
N LEU A 261 25.64 2.98 -14.21
CA LEU A 261 26.71 2.12 -14.73
C LEU A 261 28.02 2.31 -13.96
N VAL A 262 28.42 3.54 -13.62
CA VAL A 262 29.65 3.78 -12.83
C VAL A 262 29.48 3.59 -11.32
N GLY A 263 28.24 3.43 -10.86
CA GLY A 263 27.92 3.29 -9.44
C GLY A 263 28.62 2.08 -8.80
N SER A 264 29.21 2.30 -7.62
CA SER A 264 29.85 1.25 -6.82
C SER A 264 28.86 0.21 -6.27
N ALA A 265 27.56 0.50 -6.31
CA ALA A 265 26.50 -0.38 -5.85
C ALA A 265 26.35 -1.67 -6.68
N TYR A 266 26.81 -1.67 -7.94
CA TYR A 266 26.68 -2.82 -8.85
C TYR A 266 28.03 -3.48 -9.09
N GLN A 267 28.11 -4.76 -8.77
CA GLN A 267 29.31 -5.60 -8.93
C GLN A 267 29.37 -6.24 -10.31
N LEU A 268 28.22 -6.47 -10.94
CA LEU A 268 28.06 -7.14 -12.23
C LEU A 268 27.38 -6.21 -13.22
N ALA A 269 27.81 -6.24 -14.48
CA ALA A 269 27.22 -5.47 -15.56
C ALA A 269 27.27 -6.29 -16.87
N HIS A 270 26.12 -6.53 -17.49
CA HIS A 270 25.98 -7.33 -18.71
C HIS A 270 25.07 -6.64 -19.73
N LEU A 271 25.29 -6.93 -21.02
CA LEU A 271 24.36 -6.62 -22.10
C LEU A 271 23.72 -7.91 -22.60
N VAL A 272 22.41 -7.90 -22.80
CA VAL A 272 21.68 -9.00 -23.43
C VAL A 272 21.22 -8.54 -24.81
N ASP A 273 21.75 -9.14 -25.88
CA ASP A 273 21.32 -8.88 -27.26
C ASP A 273 19.99 -9.59 -27.52
N VAL A 274 18.90 -8.82 -27.47
CA VAL A 274 17.56 -9.40 -27.49
C VAL A 274 17.27 -10.10 -28.82
N ALA A 275 17.67 -9.51 -29.94
CA ALA A 275 17.41 -10.07 -31.27
C ALA A 275 18.20 -11.35 -31.51
N VAL A 276 19.48 -11.39 -31.10
CA VAL A 276 20.31 -12.59 -31.20
C VAL A 276 19.77 -13.73 -30.32
N ARG A 277 19.30 -13.42 -29.11
CA ARG A 277 18.69 -14.42 -28.22
C ARG A 277 17.40 -14.98 -28.81
N GLN A 278 16.51 -14.11 -29.29
CA GLN A 278 15.20 -14.50 -29.84
C GLN A 278 15.29 -15.33 -31.12
N HIS A 279 16.21 -14.98 -32.04
CA HIS A 279 16.34 -15.64 -33.35
C HIS A 279 17.42 -16.73 -33.42
N GLY A 280 18.49 -16.61 -32.62
CA GLY A 280 19.66 -17.49 -32.70
C GLY A 280 19.84 -18.44 -31.52
N CYS A 281 19.17 -18.20 -30.38
CA CYS A 281 19.37 -18.97 -29.15
C CYS A 281 18.11 -19.67 -28.64
N GLY A 282 16.96 -19.52 -29.32
CA GLY A 282 15.71 -20.19 -28.96
C GLY A 282 14.89 -19.50 -27.87
N ASP A 283 15.23 -18.26 -27.49
CA ASP A 283 14.46 -17.45 -26.53
C ASP A 283 13.29 -16.73 -27.22
N GLU A 284 12.47 -17.44 -27.98
CA GLU A 284 11.36 -16.85 -28.74
C GLU A 284 10.49 -15.91 -27.87
N PRO A 285 9.98 -14.79 -28.43
CA PRO A 285 9.08 -13.90 -27.71
C PRO A 285 7.87 -14.64 -27.14
N LEU A 286 7.58 -14.44 -25.86
CA LEU A 286 6.41 -15.00 -25.20
C LEU A 286 5.12 -14.47 -25.86
N VAL A 287 4.14 -15.36 -25.99
CA VAL A 287 2.78 -14.94 -26.32
C VAL A 287 2.16 -14.15 -25.16
N ALA A 288 1.23 -13.24 -25.46
CA ALA A 288 0.54 -12.47 -24.42
C ALA A 288 -0.11 -13.40 -23.38
N PRO A 289 -0.04 -13.09 -22.08
CA PRO A 289 -0.55 -13.97 -21.06
C PRO A 289 -2.09 -13.94 -21.06
N THR A 290 -2.72 -15.08 -20.83
CA THR A 290 -4.19 -15.21 -20.78
C THR A 290 -4.75 -14.84 -19.41
N ARG A 291 -3.91 -14.84 -18.38
CA ARG A 291 -4.18 -14.30 -17.04
C ARG A 291 -3.09 -13.31 -16.65
N ARG A 292 -3.42 -12.29 -15.86
CA ARG A 292 -2.51 -11.17 -15.59
C ARG A 292 -1.92 -11.21 -14.18
N GLY A 293 -2.47 -12.07 -13.33
CA GLY A 293 -2.16 -12.09 -11.91
C GLY A 293 -2.93 -10.98 -11.20
N ALA A 294 -3.49 -11.29 -10.04
CA ALA A 294 -4.26 -10.29 -9.29
C ALA A 294 -3.36 -9.25 -8.60
N LEU A 295 -2.17 -9.71 -8.19
CA LEU A 295 -1.21 -9.01 -7.34
C LEU A 295 0.20 -9.12 -7.94
N HIS A 296 0.99 -8.06 -7.78
CA HIS A 296 2.38 -8.00 -8.22
C HIS A 296 3.36 -7.79 -7.07
N GLY A 297 2.87 -7.38 -5.89
CA GLY A 297 3.64 -7.43 -4.66
C GLY A 297 4.08 -8.87 -4.37
N ARG A 298 5.37 -9.09 -4.18
CA ARG A 298 5.91 -10.41 -3.82
C ARG A 298 6.12 -10.46 -2.31
N ILE A 299 5.50 -11.44 -1.67
CA ILE A 299 5.84 -11.85 -0.30
C ILE A 299 7.27 -12.33 -0.35
N ALA A 300 8.09 -11.70 0.47
CA ALA A 300 9.50 -11.92 0.34
C ALA A 300 9.98 -13.22 0.98
N PRO A 301 11.04 -13.83 0.42
CA PRO A 301 11.54 -15.12 0.88
C PRO A 301 12.17 -15.03 2.28
N HIS A 302 12.28 -16.18 2.93
CA HIS A 302 13.07 -16.28 4.16
C HIS A 302 14.55 -16.07 3.86
N ARG A 303 15.27 -15.32 4.70
CA ARG A 303 16.73 -15.20 4.60
C ARG A 303 17.45 -16.53 4.84
N ARG A 304 16.89 -17.38 5.70
CA ARG A 304 17.35 -18.75 5.96
C ARG A 304 16.19 -19.71 5.77
N ALA A 305 16.44 -20.85 5.13
CA ALA A 305 15.43 -21.88 4.97
C ALA A 305 14.93 -22.34 6.36
N PRO A 306 13.61 -22.35 6.60
CA PRO A 306 13.08 -22.76 7.89
C PRO A 306 13.29 -24.26 8.12
N PHE A 307 13.74 -24.63 9.32
CA PHE A 307 13.95 -26.02 9.69
C PHE A 307 12.63 -26.83 9.62
N PRO A 308 12.63 -28.04 9.06
CA PRO A 308 11.43 -28.86 8.92
C PRO A 308 11.15 -29.70 10.17
N PHE A 309 10.66 -29.08 11.25
CA PHE A 309 10.26 -29.81 12.47
C PHE A 309 9.20 -30.89 12.19
N ALA A 310 9.40 -32.09 12.77
CA ALA A 310 8.48 -33.21 12.61
C ALA A 310 7.11 -32.88 13.20
N ALA A 311 7.09 -32.17 14.34
CA ALA A 311 5.88 -31.63 14.96
C ALA A 311 5.01 -30.75 14.03
N HIS A 312 5.57 -30.22 12.94
CA HIS A 312 4.86 -29.34 12.00
C HIS A 312 4.47 -30.04 10.69
N VAL A 313 4.75 -31.34 10.51
CA VAL A 313 4.48 -32.06 9.25
C VAL A 313 2.99 -32.13 8.94
N GLU A 314 2.15 -32.44 9.93
CA GLU A 314 0.69 -32.48 9.76
C GLU A 314 0.13 -31.11 9.39
N ALA A 315 0.62 -30.05 10.06
CA ALA A 315 0.24 -28.68 9.74
C ALA A 315 0.63 -28.29 8.30
N ARG A 316 1.83 -28.69 7.83
CA ARG A 316 2.25 -28.46 6.43
C ARG A 316 1.38 -29.23 5.44
N ALA A 317 0.98 -30.46 5.77
CA ALA A 317 0.14 -31.28 4.91
C ALA A 317 -1.29 -30.72 4.81
N ALA A 318 -1.87 -30.27 5.93
CA ALA A 318 -3.22 -29.73 6.00
C ALA A 318 -3.42 -28.47 5.12
N ILE A 319 -2.35 -27.70 4.88
CA ILE A 319 -2.43 -26.40 4.21
C ILE A 319 -2.09 -26.48 2.70
N ARG A 320 -1.64 -27.63 2.19
CA ARG A 320 -1.35 -27.82 0.75
C ARG A 320 -2.58 -27.77 -0.16
N VAL A 321 -3.79 -27.74 0.40
CA VAL A 321 -5.04 -27.55 -0.36
C VAL A 321 -5.14 -26.06 -0.71
N GLY A 322 -4.59 -25.68 -1.87
CA GLY A 322 -4.34 -24.29 -2.30
C GLY A 322 -5.57 -23.41 -2.58
N THR A 323 -6.66 -23.57 -1.83
CA THR A 323 -7.88 -22.76 -1.93
C THR A 323 -8.57 -22.63 -0.57
N GLY A 324 -9.01 -21.42 -0.21
CA GLY A 324 -9.90 -21.21 0.94
C GLY A 324 -9.30 -20.32 2.03
N LYS A 325 -9.85 -20.45 3.24
CA LYS A 325 -9.48 -19.66 4.43
C LYS A 325 -8.87 -20.59 5.48
N VAL A 326 -7.62 -20.36 5.83
CA VAL A 326 -6.85 -21.19 6.77
C VAL A 326 -6.37 -20.32 7.93
N VAL A 327 -6.51 -20.80 9.17
CA VAL A 327 -5.92 -20.17 10.34
C VAL A 327 -4.90 -21.10 10.98
N ILE A 328 -3.68 -20.60 11.14
CA ILE A 328 -2.59 -21.25 11.86
C ILE A 328 -2.62 -20.74 13.29
N GLN A 329 -3.07 -21.60 14.21
CA GLN A 329 -3.18 -21.29 15.63
C GLN A 329 -2.02 -21.90 16.41
N GLY A 330 -1.53 -21.21 17.43
CA GLY A 330 -0.56 -21.77 18.37
C GLY A 330 0.06 -20.71 19.28
N PRO A 331 0.84 -21.11 20.29
CA PRO A 331 1.48 -20.19 21.24
C PRO A 331 2.43 -19.18 20.57
N ARG A 332 2.91 -18.19 21.32
CA ARG A 332 3.91 -17.24 20.81
C ARG A 332 5.24 -17.97 20.53
N GLY A 333 5.93 -17.62 19.44
CA GLY A 333 7.27 -18.16 19.13
C GLY A 333 7.34 -19.58 18.52
N VAL A 334 6.22 -20.25 18.23
CA VAL A 334 6.21 -21.60 17.61
C VAL A 334 6.44 -21.61 16.09
N GLY A 335 6.52 -20.45 15.44
CA GLY A 335 6.81 -20.35 14.00
C GLY A 335 5.58 -20.24 13.09
N LYS A 336 4.45 -19.74 13.61
CA LYS A 336 3.21 -19.53 12.83
C LYS A 336 3.43 -18.65 11.60
N SER A 337 4.02 -17.47 11.77
CA SER A 337 4.32 -16.51 10.69
C SER A 337 5.32 -17.06 9.68
N VAL A 338 6.28 -17.86 10.15
CA VAL A 338 7.24 -18.56 9.28
C VAL A 338 6.53 -19.58 8.39
N LEU A 339 5.61 -20.36 8.97
CA LEU A 339 4.80 -21.32 8.21
C LEU A 339 3.87 -20.60 7.23
N GLY A 340 3.12 -19.59 7.69
CA GLY A 340 2.22 -18.79 6.85
C GLY A 340 2.93 -18.16 5.65
N ARG A 341 4.12 -17.59 5.87
CA ARG A 341 4.98 -17.08 4.79
C ARG A 341 5.44 -18.19 3.85
N SER A 342 5.84 -19.35 4.37
CA SER A 342 6.27 -20.49 3.55
C SER A 342 5.16 -20.98 2.63
N ILE A 343 3.93 -21.04 3.13
CA ILE A 343 2.74 -21.37 2.34
C ILE A 343 2.51 -20.35 1.25
N ALA A 344 2.58 -19.07 1.60
CA ALA A 344 2.35 -18.00 0.66
C ALA A 344 3.45 -17.92 -0.42
N LEU A 345 4.69 -18.26 -0.11
CA LEU A 345 5.78 -18.38 -1.09
C LEU A 345 5.56 -19.53 -2.09
N LEU A 346 4.87 -20.59 -1.66
CA LEU A 346 4.50 -21.72 -2.53
C LEU A 346 3.23 -21.45 -3.33
N ALA A 347 2.32 -20.61 -2.81
CA ALA A 347 1.11 -20.19 -3.48
C ALA A 347 1.39 -19.04 -4.45
N ASP A 348 0.92 -19.14 -5.69
CA ASP A 348 1.11 -18.10 -6.73
C ASP A 348 2.56 -17.59 -6.83
N ASN A 349 3.56 -18.47 -6.66
CA ASN A 349 4.99 -18.14 -6.67
C ASN A 349 5.44 -17.04 -5.67
N GLY A 350 4.67 -16.82 -4.60
CA GLY A 350 4.93 -15.78 -3.61
C GLY A 350 4.31 -14.43 -3.96
N TYR A 351 3.56 -14.29 -5.05
CA TYR A 351 2.82 -13.06 -5.35
C TYR A 351 1.58 -12.96 -4.48
N GLY A 352 1.58 -11.98 -3.59
CA GLY A 352 0.62 -11.89 -2.51
C GLY A 352 0.91 -10.74 -1.57
N TRP A 353 0.02 -10.55 -0.60
CA TRP A 353 0.21 -9.57 0.45
C TRP A 353 0.45 -10.25 1.79
N PHE A 354 1.40 -9.72 2.55
CA PHE A 354 1.65 -10.09 3.94
C PHE A 354 1.26 -8.90 4.81
N LEU A 355 0.07 -8.98 5.40
CA LEU A 355 -0.60 -7.87 6.08
C LEU A 355 -0.55 -8.07 7.59
N ASN A 356 -0.37 -6.99 8.33
CA ASN A 356 -0.49 -7.00 9.78
C ASN A 356 -1.95 -6.79 10.18
N ALA A 357 -2.51 -7.76 10.92
CA ALA A 357 -3.89 -7.77 11.37
C ALA A 357 -4.02 -7.66 12.89
N SER A 358 -3.05 -7.04 13.57
CA SER A 358 -3.06 -6.83 15.03
C SER A 358 -4.24 -5.97 15.51
N SER A 359 -4.69 -5.03 14.70
CA SER A 359 -5.86 -4.18 14.96
C SER A 359 -6.59 -3.82 13.67
N LYS A 360 -7.83 -3.32 13.77
CA LYS A 360 -8.59 -2.82 12.61
C LYS A 360 -7.84 -1.71 11.87
N THR A 361 -7.30 -0.75 12.61
CA THR A 361 -6.58 0.39 12.01
C THR A 361 -5.30 -0.09 11.34
N THR A 362 -4.53 -0.97 11.97
CA THR A 362 -3.29 -1.54 11.40
C THR A 362 -3.57 -2.35 10.14
N PHE A 363 -4.64 -3.14 10.13
CA PHE A 363 -5.09 -3.86 8.94
C PHE A 363 -5.48 -2.91 7.79
N GLN A 364 -6.22 -1.84 8.09
CA GLN A 364 -6.56 -0.83 7.09
C GLN A 364 -5.32 -0.09 6.57
N THR A 365 -4.37 0.24 7.44
CA THR A 365 -3.11 0.87 7.05
C THR A 365 -2.33 -0.05 6.11
N THR A 366 -2.09 -1.30 6.49
CA THR A 366 -1.31 -2.24 5.66
C THR A 366 -2.01 -2.59 4.34
N LEU A 367 -3.35 -2.64 4.29
CA LEU A 367 -4.10 -2.74 3.04
C LEU A 367 -3.93 -1.50 2.15
N ALA A 368 -4.01 -0.30 2.73
CA ALA A 368 -3.82 0.95 1.99
C ALA A 368 -2.41 1.05 1.43
N GLU A 369 -1.38 0.69 2.22
CA GLU A 369 0.01 0.62 1.77
C GLU A 369 0.19 -0.40 0.66
N ALA A 370 -0.38 -1.60 0.78
CA ALA A 370 -0.33 -2.62 -0.27
C ALA A 370 -0.97 -2.12 -1.58
N GLU A 371 -2.09 -1.41 -1.50
CA GLU A 371 -2.73 -0.81 -2.68
C GLU A 371 -1.91 0.33 -3.29
N LEU A 372 -1.26 1.18 -2.49
CA LEU A 372 -0.33 2.20 -2.99
C LEU A 372 0.85 1.53 -3.71
N ILE A 373 1.42 0.48 -3.14
CA ILE A 373 2.51 -0.30 -3.76
C ILE A 373 2.06 -0.90 -5.10
N GLU A 374 0.88 -1.50 -5.18
CA GLU A 374 0.32 -2.01 -6.45
C GLU A 374 0.04 -0.90 -7.49
N ARG A 375 -0.06 0.36 -7.07
CA ARG A 375 -0.16 1.55 -7.95
C ARG A 375 1.20 2.15 -8.31
N GLY A 376 2.29 1.62 -7.75
CA GLY A 376 3.62 2.23 -7.85
C GLY A 376 3.69 3.59 -7.18
N GLU A 377 3.03 3.73 -6.04
CA GLU A 377 3.14 4.89 -5.16
C GLU A 377 3.88 4.48 -3.88
N GLU A 378 4.69 5.39 -3.34
CA GLU A 378 5.37 5.14 -2.07
C GLU A 378 4.35 5.20 -0.92
N PRO A 379 4.41 4.23 0.02
CA PRO A 379 3.66 4.32 1.26
C PRO A 379 3.90 5.65 1.97
N ARG A 380 2.83 6.31 2.37
CA ARG A 380 2.87 7.61 3.06
C ARG A 380 1.87 7.66 4.19
N GLU A 381 2.01 8.64 5.07
CA GLU A 381 1.01 8.90 6.09
C GLU A 381 -0.31 9.34 5.44
N LEU A 382 -1.41 8.70 5.86
CA LEU A 382 -2.74 8.93 5.33
C LEU A 382 -3.69 9.29 6.46
N GLU A 383 -4.45 10.35 6.24
CA GLU A 383 -5.61 10.69 7.06
C GLU A 383 -6.63 9.54 7.03
N ALA A 384 -7.35 9.35 8.14
CA ALA A 384 -8.24 8.19 8.32
C ALA A 384 -9.22 7.94 7.14
N PRO A 385 -9.90 8.96 6.56
CA PRO A 385 -10.80 8.73 5.43
C PRO A 385 -10.09 8.20 4.18
N ASP A 386 -8.86 8.66 3.91
CA ASP A 386 -8.09 8.29 2.72
C ASP A 386 -7.50 6.90 2.88
N ARG A 387 -7.02 6.57 4.09
CA ARG A 387 -6.63 5.21 4.49
C ARG A 387 -7.78 4.23 4.29
N GLU A 388 -8.98 4.57 4.77
CA GLU A 388 -10.15 3.71 4.58
C GLU A 388 -10.53 3.57 3.11
N ALA A 389 -10.41 4.64 2.32
CA ALA A 389 -10.67 4.63 0.89
C ALA A 389 -9.72 3.67 0.14
N LEU A 390 -8.42 3.80 0.36
CA LEU A 390 -7.41 2.95 -0.28
C LEU A 390 -7.50 1.49 0.19
N ALA A 391 -7.79 1.24 1.47
CA ALA A 391 -8.03 -0.11 1.96
C ALA A 391 -9.24 -0.77 1.27
N ARG A 392 -10.30 0.00 0.95
CA ARG A 392 -11.44 -0.51 0.17
C ARG A 392 -11.03 -0.84 -1.27
N ASP A 393 -10.26 0.03 -1.92
CA ASP A 393 -9.76 -0.20 -3.28
C ASP A 393 -8.94 -1.50 -3.36
N ALA A 394 -8.11 -1.77 -2.35
CA ALA A 394 -7.39 -3.03 -2.20
C ALA A 394 -8.34 -4.24 -2.13
N LEU A 395 -9.38 -4.18 -1.29
CA LEU A 395 -10.36 -5.25 -1.16
C LEU A 395 -11.16 -5.47 -2.45
N ASP A 396 -11.51 -4.40 -3.15
CA ASP A 396 -12.22 -4.45 -4.42
C ASP A 396 -11.39 -5.08 -5.53
N ARG A 397 -10.08 -4.81 -5.58
CA ARG A 397 -9.13 -5.51 -6.45
C ARG A 397 -9.22 -7.03 -6.24
N LEU A 398 -9.15 -7.47 -4.99
CA LEU A 398 -9.23 -8.89 -4.66
C LEU A 398 -10.60 -9.50 -5.04
N ARG A 399 -11.72 -8.78 -4.83
CA ARG A 399 -13.09 -9.24 -5.18
C ARG A 399 -13.31 -9.40 -6.68
N ARG A 400 -12.81 -8.45 -7.47
CA ARG A 400 -13.00 -8.41 -8.92
C ARG A 400 -12.09 -9.39 -9.64
N SER A 401 -10.93 -9.71 -9.07
CA SER A 401 -10.00 -10.64 -9.67
C SER A 401 -10.56 -12.07 -9.72
N ALA A 402 -10.49 -12.67 -10.90
CA ALA A 402 -10.67 -14.11 -11.10
C ALA A 402 -9.34 -14.87 -11.06
N ASP A 403 -8.21 -14.15 -11.05
CA ASP A 403 -6.87 -14.72 -11.03
C ASP A 403 -6.51 -15.20 -9.62
N SER A 404 -5.46 -16.02 -9.55
CA SER A 404 -4.87 -16.49 -8.30
C SER A 404 -4.28 -15.35 -7.49
N TRP A 405 -4.35 -15.48 -6.17
CA TRP A 405 -3.68 -14.62 -5.20
C TRP A 405 -3.58 -15.30 -3.85
N VAL A 406 -2.61 -14.88 -3.05
CA VAL A 406 -2.47 -15.29 -1.65
C VAL A 406 -2.38 -14.07 -0.73
N ILE A 407 -3.10 -14.11 0.39
CA ILE A 407 -3.04 -13.10 1.44
C ILE A 407 -2.66 -13.79 2.75
N VAL A 408 -1.65 -13.26 3.43
CA VAL A 408 -1.30 -13.65 4.80
C VAL A 408 -1.70 -12.53 5.74
N LEU A 409 -2.47 -12.87 6.79
CA LEU A 409 -2.84 -12.00 7.89
C LEU A 409 -2.02 -12.42 9.11
N ASP A 410 -1.00 -11.64 9.44
CA ASP A 410 -0.14 -11.94 10.58
C ASP A 410 -0.67 -11.29 11.86
N ASN A 411 -0.46 -11.95 13.01
CA ASN A 411 -0.86 -11.46 14.32
C ASN A 411 -2.36 -11.12 14.43
N ALA A 412 -3.22 -11.91 13.80
CA ALA A 412 -4.67 -11.79 13.90
C ALA A 412 -5.17 -12.31 15.26
N ASP A 413 -4.61 -11.80 16.35
CA ASP A 413 -4.87 -12.23 17.72
C ASP A 413 -6.16 -11.60 18.29
N ALA A 414 -6.60 -10.51 17.68
CA ALA A 414 -7.68 -9.67 18.17
C ALA A 414 -9.06 -10.19 17.75
N GLY A 415 -9.41 -11.38 18.22
CA GLY A 415 -10.82 -11.73 18.49
C GLY A 415 -11.35 -11.10 19.79
N ALA A 416 -10.65 -10.09 20.36
CA ALA A 416 -10.71 -9.74 21.79
C ALA A 416 -10.60 -8.24 22.20
N GLU A 417 -10.56 -7.26 21.29
CA GLU A 417 -11.33 -6.03 21.60
C GLU A 417 -12.82 -6.41 21.58
N PRO A 418 -13.77 -5.62 22.09
CA PRO A 418 -15.16 -5.71 21.65
C PRO A 418 -15.25 -5.34 20.15
N PHE A 419 -14.65 -6.19 19.33
CA PHE A 419 -15.13 -6.59 18.04
C PHE A 419 -16.51 -7.20 18.28
N ASP A 420 -17.53 -6.35 18.38
CA ASP A 420 -18.89 -6.81 18.10
C ASP A 420 -18.96 -7.40 16.67
N ASP A 421 -17.93 -7.19 15.83
CA ASP A 421 -17.73 -7.92 14.59
C ASP A 421 -16.24 -8.12 14.22
N ALA A 422 -15.58 -9.17 14.73
CA ALA A 422 -14.38 -9.73 14.09
C ALA A 422 -14.72 -10.22 12.67
N ARG A 423 -16.01 -10.49 12.46
CA ARG A 423 -16.70 -10.56 11.18
C ARG A 423 -16.39 -9.38 10.26
N ILE A 424 -16.32 -8.13 10.72
CA ILE A 424 -16.21 -6.98 9.79
C ILE A 424 -14.83 -6.83 9.15
N ALA A 425 -13.70 -7.15 9.79
CA ALA A 425 -12.39 -7.02 9.13
C ALA A 425 -12.05 -8.26 8.27
N ILE A 426 -12.33 -9.46 8.80
CA ILE A 426 -12.02 -10.74 8.16
C ILE A 426 -13.10 -11.15 7.14
N ASP A 427 -14.39 -10.82 7.33
CA ASP A 427 -15.43 -11.00 6.31
C ASP A 427 -15.46 -9.87 5.28
N ARG A 428 -14.70 -8.78 5.49
CA ARG A 428 -14.46 -7.79 4.42
C ARG A 428 -13.55 -8.36 3.33
N LEU A 429 -12.69 -9.32 3.65
CA LEU A 429 -11.93 -10.04 2.63
C LEU A 429 -12.89 -10.86 1.76
N PRO A 430 -12.69 -10.87 0.43
CA PRO A 430 -13.49 -11.70 -0.45
C PRO A 430 -13.40 -13.18 -0.04
N SER A 431 -14.51 -13.90 -0.22
CA SER A 431 -14.49 -15.36 -0.19
C SER A 431 -13.55 -15.87 -1.29
N PRO A 432 -12.47 -16.60 -0.95
CA PRO A 432 -11.52 -17.07 -1.94
C PRO A 432 -12.19 -18.03 -2.93
N ARG A 433 -11.91 -17.84 -4.22
CA ARG A 433 -12.30 -18.75 -5.31
C ARG A 433 -11.19 -19.78 -5.57
N ALA A 434 -11.38 -20.61 -6.60
CA ALA A 434 -10.34 -21.52 -7.05
C ALA A 434 -9.03 -20.76 -7.36
N GLY A 435 -7.90 -21.24 -6.82
CA GLY A 435 -6.60 -20.60 -6.92
C GLY A 435 -6.35 -19.42 -5.97
N GLN A 436 -7.28 -19.10 -5.06
CA GLN A 436 -7.17 -17.99 -4.11
C GLN A 436 -7.08 -18.50 -2.67
N LEU A 437 -6.18 -17.94 -1.86
CA LEU A 437 -5.89 -18.41 -0.51
C LEU A 437 -5.77 -17.24 0.49
N ILE A 438 -6.38 -17.39 1.66
CA ILE A 438 -6.15 -16.52 2.81
C ILE A 438 -5.59 -17.36 3.96
N VAL A 439 -4.45 -16.95 4.51
CA VAL A 439 -3.82 -17.58 5.68
C VAL A 439 -3.78 -16.57 6.81
N ALA A 440 -4.36 -16.90 7.97
CA ALA A 440 -4.22 -16.09 9.18
C ALA A 440 -3.27 -16.78 10.18
N THR A 441 -2.50 -16.00 10.93
CA THR A 441 -1.77 -16.49 12.12
C THR A 441 -2.39 -15.90 13.36
N SER A 442 -2.61 -16.71 14.39
CA SER A 442 -3.28 -16.25 15.61
C SER A 442 -2.86 -17.03 16.85
N THR A 443 -2.87 -16.37 18.01
CA THR A 443 -2.86 -17.00 19.32
C THR A 443 -4.28 -17.20 19.89
N ALA A 444 -5.31 -16.67 19.24
CA ALA A 444 -6.69 -16.76 19.72
C ALA A 444 -7.25 -18.18 19.64
N ALA A 445 -8.26 -18.48 20.45
CA ALA A 445 -8.91 -19.79 20.50
C ALA A 445 -9.72 -20.11 19.23
N ALA A 446 -9.93 -21.41 18.97
CA ALA A 446 -10.56 -21.93 17.76
C ALA A 446 -11.99 -21.42 17.51
N ASP A 447 -12.75 -21.15 18.57
CA ASP A 447 -14.12 -20.63 18.53
C ASP A 447 -14.21 -19.23 17.89
N LYS A 448 -13.09 -18.50 17.85
CA LYS A 448 -12.99 -17.18 17.21
C LYS A 448 -12.90 -17.23 15.69
N TRP A 449 -12.80 -18.42 15.10
CA TRP A 449 -12.58 -18.61 13.66
C TRP A 449 -13.64 -19.51 12.98
N PRO A 450 -14.95 -19.16 13.06
CA PRO A 450 -16.00 -19.96 12.44
C PRO A 450 -15.87 -19.96 10.92
N GLY A 451 -15.92 -21.15 10.31
CA GLY A 451 -15.86 -21.32 8.84
C GLY A 451 -14.44 -21.29 8.25
N TRP A 452 -13.40 -21.23 9.08
CA TRP A 452 -12.01 -21.32 8.68
C TRP A 452 -11.48 -22.74 8.91
N THR A 453 -10.57 -23.19 8.04
CA THR A 453 -9.81 -24.42 8.28
C THR A 453 -8.77 -24.15 9.34
N LEU A 454 -8.95 -24.77 10.52
CA LEU A 454 -8.03 -24.62 11.64
C LEU A 454 -6.83 -25.56 11.50
N VAL A 455 -5.64 -25.02 11.70
CA VAL A 455 -4.39 -25.77 11.79
C VAL A 455 -3.66 -25.36 13.06
N THR A 456 -3.56 -26.29 14.02
CA THR A 456 -2.86 -26.04 15.28
C THR A 456 -1.38 -26.38 15.12
N LEU A 457 -0.52 -25.46 15.56
CA LEU A 457 0.93 -25.62 15.58
C LEU A 457 1.38 -25.85 17.04
N PRO A 458 1.82 -27.08 17.37
CA PRO A 458 2.23 -27.43 18.73
C PRO A 458 3.60 -26.83 19.10
N THR A 459 3.99 -26.98 20.37
CA THR A 459 5.38 -26.81 20.80
C THR A 459 6.26 -27.89 20.17
N VAL A 460 7.55 -27.59 19.99
CA VAL A 460 8.53 -28.56 19.48
C VAL A 460 9.24 -29.22 20.67
N THR A 461 9.55 -30.51 20.58
CA THR A 461 10.27 -31.21 21.65
C THR A 461 11.73 -30.74 21.74
N ALA A 462 12.35 -30.88 22.91
CA ALA A 462 13.76 -30.54 23.09
C ALA A 462 14.68 -31.37 22.18
N ASP A 463 14.33 -32.64 21.95
CA ASP A 463 15.09 -33.54 21.06
C ASP A 463 15.04 -33.06 19.60
N GLU A 464 13.85 -32.73 19.08
CA GLU A 464 13.71 -32.17 17.72
C GLU A 464 14.43 -30.82 17.57
N LEU A 465 14.48 -30.01 18.62
CA LEU A 465 15.22 -28.74 18.61
C LEU A 465 16.73 -28.97 18.68
N ALA A 466 17.19 -29.98 19.40
CA ALA A 466 18.61 -30.35 19.47
C ALA A 466 19.14 -30.91 18.13
N GLU A 467 18.27 -31.47 17.29
CA GLU A 467 18.63 -31.81 15.89
C GLU A 467 18.86 -30.55 15.03
N ALA A 468 18.21 -29.43 15.38
CA ALA A 468 18.29 -28.19 14.62
C ALA A 468 19.42 -27.24 15.06
N GLY A 469 20.06 -27.48 16.22
CA GLY A 469 21.16 -26.64 16.71
C GLY A 469 21.71 -27.05 18.08
N PRO A 470 22.42 -26.15 18.80
CA PRO A 470 23.14 -26.51 20.03
C PRO A 470 22.22 -27.06 21.14
N PRO A 471 22.60 -28.15 21.85
CA PRO A 471 21.76 -28.75 22.90
C PRO A 471 21.37 -27.78 24.03
N LEU A 472 22.28 -26.85 24.39
CA LEU A 472 21.99 -25.82 25.40
C LEU A 472 20.87 -24.88 24.95
N ALA A 473 20.91 -24.43 23.69
CA ALA A 473 19.87 -23.59 23.11
C ALA A 473 18.53 -24.34 23.04
N ALA A 474 18.55 -25.63 22.66
CA ALA A 474 17.36 -26.45 22.59
C ALA A 474 16.66 -26.56 23.95
N ARG A 475 17.43 -26.82 25.02
CA ARG A 475 16.90 -26.88 26.40
C ARG A 475 16.32 -25.54 26.87
N LEU A 476 17.02 -24.43 26.65
CA LEU A 476 16.59 -23.10 27.10
C LEU A 476 15.39 -22.56 26.31
N SER A 477 15.15 -23.07 25.10
CA SER A 477 14.10 -22.57 24.22
C SER A 477 12.68 -22.96 24.61
N VAL A 478 12.50 -23.87 25.58
CA VAL A 478 11.20 -24.36 26.08
C VAL A 478 10.20 -24.70 24.95
N GLY A 479 10.70 -25.36 23.92
CA GLY A 479 9.90 -25.79 22.78
C GLY A 479 9.52 -24.69 21.77
N ARG A 480 10.20 -23.53 21.82
CA ARG A 480 9.99 -22.40 20.91
C ARG A 480 11.15 -22.30 19.89
N PRO A 481 10.91 -22.59 18.60
CA PRO A 481 11.87 -22.34 17.52
C PRO A 481 12.43 -20.90 17.49
N LEU A 482 11.64 -19.90 17.88
CA LEU A 482 12.10 -18.52 18.02
C LEU A 482 13.26 -18.41 19.02
N LEU A 483 13.06 -18.92 20.24
CA LEU A 483 14.06 -18.85 21.30
C LEU A 483 15.28 -19.71 20.96
N MET A 484 15.07 -20.87 20.34
CA MET A 484 16.14 -21.72 19.83
C MET A 484 17.05 -20.95 18.87
N THR A 485 16.46 -20.27 17.89
CA THR A 485 17.20 -19.47 16.91
C THR A 485 17.95 -18.32 17.58
N ALA A 486 17.32 -17.66 18.56
CA ALA A 486 17.90 -16.54 19.27
C ALA A 486 19.10 -16.96 20.14
N PHE A 487 18.95 -18.00 20.97
CA PHE A 487 20.05 -18.55 21.76
C PHE A 487 21.17 -19.09 20.87
N THR A 488 20.86 -19.78 19.77
CA THR A 488 21.88 -20.26 18.82
C THR A 488 22.68 -19.09 18.26
N SER A 489 22.01 -18.04 17.79
CA SER A 489 22.68 -16.86 17.23
C SER A 489 23.54 -16.13 18.26
N LEU A 490 23.08 -16.03 19.51
CA LEU A 490 23.86 -15.45 20.60
C LEU A 490 25.10 -16.28 20.92
N LEU A 491 24.98 -17.60 21.05
CA LEU A 491 26.08 -18.51 21.36
C LEU A 491 27.11 -18.59 20.23
N ASP A 492 26.67 -18.49 18.97
CA ASP A 492 27.55 -18.46 17.81
C ASP A 492 28.41 -17.17 17.78
N VAL A 493 27.84 -16.03 18.18
CA VAL A 493 28.52 -14.74 18.19
C VAL A 493 29.35 -14.51 19.45
N ASP A 494 28.91 -15.03 20.60
CA ASP A 494 29.55 -14.84 21.89
C ASP A 494 29.46 -16.13 22.74
N PRO A 495 30.40 -17.07 22.56
CA PRO A 495 30.42 -18.33 23.31
C PRO A 495 30.46 -18.14 24.84
N ALA A 496 31.02 -17.02 25.34
CA ALA A 496 31.09 -16.74 26.78
C ALA A 496 29.71 -16.50 27.40
N ALA A 497 28.71 -16.09 26.60
CA ALA A 497 27.33 -16.01 27.07
C ALA A 497 26.78 -17.39 27.49
N GLY A 498 27.31 -18.49 26.93
CA GLY A 498 26.97 -19.85 27.34
C GLY A 498 27.44 -20.18 28.75
N ASP A 499 28.64 -19.73 29.10
CA ASP A 499 29.21 -19.91 30.44
C ASP A 499 28.42 -19.12 31.50
N ASP A 500 28.00 -17.89 31.17
CA ASP A 500 27.14 -17.06 32.03
C ASP A 500 25.78 -17.74 32.30
N LEU A 501 25.18 -18.32 31.26
CA LEU A 501 23.91 -19.05 31.34
C LEU A 501 24.00 -20.34 32.18
N LEU A 502 25.16 -21.00 32.17
CA LEU A 502 25.41 -22.23 32.93
C LEU A 502 25.86 -21.96 34.38
N GLY A 503 26.68 -20.93 34.61
CA GLY A 503 27.27 -20.60 35.90
C GLY A 503 26.31 -19.97 36.91
N GLY A 504 25.19 -19.39 36.45
CA GLY A 504 24.21 -18.71 37.30
C GLY A 504 23.08 -19.57 37.88
N GLY A 505 23.03 -20.88 37.62
CA GLY A 505 21.90 -21.75 38.02
C GLY A 505 20.59 -21.54 37.21
N ALA A 506 20.54 -20.50 36.37
CA ALA A 506 19.37 -20.07 35.60
C ALA A 506 18.80 -21.13 34.63
N ALA A 507 19.61 -22.09 34.19
CA ALA A 507 19.13 -23.19 33.36
C ALA A 507 18.17 -24.14 34.09
N GLY A 508 18.26 -24.25 35.42
CA GLY A 508 17.34 -25.07 36.24
C GLY A 508 16.03 -24.36 36.60
N ASP A 509 16.04 -23.03 36.70
CA ASP A 509 14.87 -22.21 37.03
C ASP A 509 13.87 -22.05 35.87
N VAL A 510 14.33 -22.23 34.62
CA VAL A 510 13.48 -22.14 33.42
C VAL A 510 12.82 -23.48 33.07
N THR A 511 13.45 -24.61 33.38
CA THR A 511 12.93 -25.96 33.08
C THR A 511 12.08 -26.57 34.21
N GLY A 512 12.02 -25.92 35.38
CA GLY A 512 11.21 -26.40 36.51
C GLY A 512 11.82 -27.57 37.28
N ASP A 513 13.14 -27.83 37.15
CA ASP A 513 13.83 -28.90 37.89
C ASP A 513 14.08 -28.56 39.39
N ALA A 514 13.71 -27.35 39.83
CA ALA A 514 13.64 -27.01 41.24
C ALA A 514 12.40 -27.68 41.87
N ALA A 515 12.63 -28.64 42.76
CA ALA A 515 11.67 -29.59 43.35
C ALA A 515 10.49 -28.98 44.18
N GLY A 516 9.88 -27.87 43.76
CA GLY A 516 8.78 -27.23 44.48
C GLY A 516 7.96 -26.17 43.73
N GLU A 517 8.23 -25.84 42.46
CA GLU A 517 7.37 -24.91 41.70
C GLU A 517 6.29 -25.68 40.93
N GLU A 518 5.02 -25.41 41.24
CA GLU A 518 3.84 -25.92 40.55
C GLU A 518 3.91 -25.68 39.03
N ASN A 519 3.50 -26.68 38.23
CA ASN A 519 3.42 -26.68 36.76
C ASN A 519 3.20 -25.28 36.14
N LEU A 520 4.29 -24.61 35.73
CA LEU A 520 4.21 -23.37 34.96
C LEU A 520 3.43 -23.64 33.67
N ASN A 521 2.50 -22.75 33.34
CA ASN A 521 1.87 -22.84 32.02
C ASN A 521 2.88 -22.48 30.91
N ASP A 522 2.67 -23.04 29.72
CA ASP A 522 3.57 -22.91 28.56
C ASP A 522 3.95 -21.48 28.17
N GLU A 523 3.09 -20.50 28.47
CA GLU A 523 3.32 -19.09 28.14
C GLU A 523 4.24 -18.43 29.16
N GLU A 524 4.10 -18.75 30.45
CA GLU A 524 4.97 -18.27 31.52
C GLU A 524 6.40 -18.80 31.37
N ALA A 525 6.55 -20.08 31.01
CA ALA A 525 7.85 -20.66 30.68
C ALA A 525 8.54 -19.91 29.52
N ALA A 526 7.79 -19.57 28.46
CA ALA A 526 8.30 -18.81 27.33
C ALA A 526 8.70 -17.37 27.73
N ARG A 527 7.94 -16.70 28.60
CA ARG A 527 8.28 -15.37 29.12
C ARG A 527 9.57 -15.40 29.95
N ARG A 528 9.72 -16.36 30.86
CA ARG A 528 10.94 -16.55 31.66
C ARG A 528 12.15 -16.82 30.77
N ALA A 529 12.02 -17.70 29.78
CA ALA A 529 13.09 -18.00 28.83
C ALA A 529 13.49 -16.78 27.98
N ALA A 530 12.54 -15.94 27.57
CA ALA A 530 12.83 -14.70 26.85
C ALA A 530 13.52 -13.65 27.73
N ALA A 531 13.13 -13.55 29.00
CA ALA A 531 13.81 -12.70 29.98
C ALA A 531 15.25 -13.16 30.21
N LEU A 532 15.47 -14.47 30.36
CA LEU A 532 16.80 -15.05 30.48
C LEU A 532 17.65 -14.77 29.23
N TYR A 533 17.08 -14.95 28.04
CA TYR A 533 17.73 -14.59 26.78
C TYR A 533 18.14 -13.11 26.75
N TRP A 534 17.23 -12.20 27.11
CA TRP A 534 17.54 -10.77 27.15
C TRP A 534 18.68 -10.45 28.13
N CYS A 535 18.70 -11.04 29.32
CA CYS A 535 19.79 -10.87 30.27
C CYS A 535 21.15 -11.29 29.68
N ALA A 536 21.21 -12.45 29.02
CA ALA A 536 22.43 -12.94 28.38
C ALA A 536 22.84 -12.05 27.17
N ALA A 537 21.88 -11.65 26.35
CA ALA A 537 22.13 -10.75 25.22
C ALA A 537 22.64 -9.38 25.69
N ARG A 538 22.04 -8.79 26.73
CA ARG A 538 22.48 -7.54 27.35
C ARG A 538 23.92 -7.65 27.89
N GLY A 539 24.26 -8.75 28.55
CA GLY A 539 25.64 -9.04 28.99
C GLY A 539 26.62 -9.14 27.83
N SER A 540 26.23 -9.80 26.73
CA SER A 540 27.05 -9.87 25.50
C SER A 540 27.28 -8.50 24.86
N LEU A 541 26.24 -7.66 24.81
CA LEU A 541 26.35 -6.30 24.28
C LEU A 541 27.25 -5.42 25.15
N ALA A 542 27.14 -5.51 26.48
CA ALA A 542 27.95 -4.73 27.41
C ALA A 542 29.46 -5.00 27.28
N ARG A 543 29.86 -6.17 26.77
CA ARG A 543 31.27 -6.53 26.52
C ARG A 543 31.86 -5.88 25.26
N LEU A 544 31.03 -5.33 24.38
CA LEU A 544 31.49 -4.71 23.14
C LEU A 544 31.92 -3.25 23.33
N PRO A 545 32.84 -2.74 22.49
CA PRO A 545 33.09 -1.31 22.41
C PRO A 545 31.79 -0.56 22.06
N GLY A 546 31.39 0.41 22.89
CA GLY A 546 30.12 1.12 22.73
C GLY A 546 28.88 0.31 23.14
N GLY A 547 29.04 -0.73 23.96
CA GLY A 547 27.96 -1.62 24.41
C GLY A 547 26.73 -0.90 24.98
N ASP A 548 26.92 0.19 25.73
CA ASP A 548 25.81 0.98 26.28
C ASP A 548 24.88 1.53 25.19
N ALA A 549 25.45 2.04 24.09
CA ALA A 549 24.65 2.55 22.96
C ALA A 549 23.88 1.44 22.23
N LEU A 550 24.42 0.21 22.19
CA LEU A 550 23.72 -0.95 21.62
C LEU A 550 22.59 -1.42 22.52
N ILE A 551 22.79 -1.39 23.84
CA ILE A 551 21.75 -1.70 24.83
C ILE A 551 20.63 -0.66 24.74
N ASP A 552 20.97 0.63 24.72
CA ASP A 552 19.99 1.71 24.57
C ASP A 552 19.20 1.56 23.25
N CYS A 553 19.88 1.20 22.14
CA CYS A 553 19.23 0.92 20.87
C CYS A 553 18.25 -0.26 20.98
N ALA A 554 18.66 -1.37 21.59
CA ALA A 554 17.78 -2.53 21.82
C ALA A 554 16.56 -2.17 22.68
N GLU A 555 16.76 -1.40 23.74
CA GLU A 555 15.67 -0.95 24.61
C GLU A 555 14.71 0.00 23.90
N ARG A 556 15.21 0.93 23.08
CA ARG A 556 14.37 1.78 22.22
C ARG A 556 13.56 0.96 21.23
N THR A 557 14.14 -0.07 20.63
CA THR A 557 13.41 -0.93 19.67
C THR A 557 12.23 -1.67 20.29
N ALA A 558 12.25 -1.92 21.61
CA ALA A 558 11.14 -2.53 22.33
C ALA A 558 9.91 -1.63 22.47
N TRP A 559 10.03 -0.33 22.16
CA TRP A 559 8.93 0.64 22.16
C TRP A 559 8.48 1.04 20.74
N LEU A 560 9.16 0.54 19.71
CA LEU A 560 8.81 0.73 18.30
C LEU A 560 7.83 -0.34 17.80
N PRO A 561 7.23 -0.17 16.61
CA PRO A 561 6.38 -1.18 16.02
C PRO A 561 7.11 -2.52 15.84
N PRO A 562 6.59 -3.64 16.36
CA PRO A 562 7.33 -4.90 16.42
C PRO A 562 7.62 -5.49 15.05
N ASP A 563 6.73 -5.28 14.07
CA ASP A 563 6.83 -5.92 12.76
C ASP A 563 7.66 -5.11 11.75
N ARG A 564 7.97 -3.85 12.06
CA ARG A 564 8.69 -2.95 11.16
C ARG A 564 9.44 -1.86 11.93
N ILE A 565 10.76 -2.04 12.02
CA ILE A 565 11.72 -1.14 12.64
C ILE A 565 12.65 -0.62 11.54
N GLU A 566 12.61 0.69 11.33
CA GLU A 566 13.49 1.40 10.39
C GLU A 566 14.74 1.91 11.15
N PRO A 567 15.95 1.88 10.54
CA PRO A 567 17.19 2.30 11.21
C PRO A 567 17.12 3.72 11.77
N ALA A 568 16.53 4.63 11.00
CA ALA A 568 16.32 6.03 11.39
C ALA A 568 15.52 6.14 12.70
N GLY A 569 14.49 5.32 12.90
CA GLY A 569 13.65 5.36 14.09
C GLY A 569 14.26 4.72 15.34
N ALA A 570 15.27 3.85 15.18
CA ALA A 570 15.93 3.17 16.30
C ALA A 570 16.97 4.04 17.02
N GLY A 571 17.43 5.14 16.40
CA GLY A 571 18.33 6.13 17.00
C GLY A 571 19.72 5.60 17.37
N GLY A 572 20.20 4.55 16.70
CA GLY A 572 21.54 3.96 16.87
C GLY A 572 22.48 4.25 15.69
N ALA A 573 23.76 3.92 15.83
CA ALA A 573 24.70 3.90 14.70
C ALA A 573 24.23 2.92 13.61
N ASP A 574 24.59 3.16 12.34
CA ASP A 574 24.14 2.35 11.19
C ASP A 574 24.37 0.83 11.36
N GLU A 575 25.36 0.43 12.16
CA GLU A 575 25.69 -0.97 12.44
C GLU A 575 24.92 -1.59 13.63
N ALA A 576 24.20 -0.80 14.43
CA ALA A 576 23.55 -1.27 15.65
C ALA A 576 22.48 -2.34 15.39
N LEU A 577 21.52 -2.06 14.49
CA LEU A 577 20.46 -3.04 14.17
C LEU A 577 21.01 -4.34 13.56
N PRO A 578 21.96 -4.31 12.60
CA PRO A 578 22.68 -5.50 12.17
C PRO A 578 23.33 -6.29 13.31
N MET A 579 23.96 -5.63 14.29
CA MET A 579 24.59 -6.28 15.43
C MET A 579 23.58 -6.93 16.39
N LEU A 580 22.42 -6.29 16.60
CA LEU A 580 21.30 -6.87 17.36
C LEU A 580 20.70 -8.07 16.63
N ALA A 581 20.55 -7.99 15.31
CA ALA A 581 20.07 -9.09 14.48
C ALA A 581 21.05 -10.28 14.47
N ALA A 582 22.37 -10.02 14.42
CA ALA A 582 23.39 -11.05 14.47
C ALA A 582 23.33 -11.86 15.78
N ARG A 583 22.91 -11.25 16.89
CA ARG A 583 22.70 -11.92 18.19
C ARG A 583 21.35 -12.58 18.34
N GLY A 584 20.48 -12.50 17.33
CA GLY A 584 19.15 -13.13 17.32
C GLY A 584 18.04 -12.33 18.00
N LEU A 585 18.29 -11.06 18.37
CA LEU A 585 17.29 -10.21 19.02
C LEU A 585 16.28 -9.66 18.01
N LEU A 586 16.80 -9.28 16.83
CA LEU A 586 16.02 -8.78 15.70
C LEU A 586 16.02 -9.79 14.56
N SER A 587 14.92 -9.84 13.83
CA SER A 587 14.85 -10.52 12.54
C SER A 587 14.89 -9.49 11.43
N ALA A 588 15.81 -9.65 10.49
CA ALA A 588 15.85 -8.75 9.35
C ALA A 588 14.67 -9.04 8.42
N SER A 589 13.94 -7.99 8.05
CA SER A 589 12.88 -8.04 7.07
C SER A 589 13.47 -8.25 5.68
N ALA A 590 12.57 -8.45 4.74
CA ALA A 590 12.90 -8.57 3.35
C ALA A 590 13.07 -7.25 2.62
N SER A 591 12.36 -6.22 3.08
CA SER A 591 12.68 -4.85 2.66
C SER A 591 14.07 -4.53 3.17
N ALA A 592 14.95 -4.07 2.27
CA ALA A 592 16.32 -3.74 2.60
C ALA A 592 16.35 -2.73 3.76
N GLY A 593 17.20 -2.98 4.75
CA GLY A 593 17.38 -2.11 5.92
C GLY A 593 16.27 -2.18 6.99
N VAL A 594 15.18 -2.92 6.80
CA VAL A 594 14.09 -3.01 7.79
C VAL A 594 14.27 -4.22 8.70
N PHE A 595 13.95 -4.08 9.98
CA PHE A 595 14.03 -5.14 11.00
C PHE A 595 12.69 -5.36 11.70
N ALA A 596 12.57 -6.46 12.44
CA ALA A 596 11.42 -6.77 13.28
C ALA A 596 11.88 -7.30 14.63
N LEU A 597 11.19 -6.92 15.69
CA LEU A 597 11.38 -7.41 17.05
C LEU A 597 10.15 -8.23 17.45
N HIS A 598 10.36 -9.52 17.71
CA HIS A 598 9.25 -10.38 18.12
C HIS A 598 8.68 -9.92 19.47
N ARG A 599 7.34 -9.88 19.61
CA ARG A 599 6.63 -9.39 20.81
C ARG A 599 7.14 -9.99 22.12
N LEU A 600 7.45 -11.29 22.13
CA LEU A 600 8.02 -11.98 23.30
C LEU A 600 9.34 -11.35 23.81
N PHE A 601 10.22 -10.90 22.90
CA PHE A 601 11.43 -10.17 23.29
C PHE A 601 11.12 -8.73 23.70
N GLY A 602 10.20 -8.06 22.98
CA GLY A 602 9.73 -6.73 23.36
C GLY A 602 9.16 -6.69 24.79
N ASP A 603 8.34 -7.67 25.17
CA ASP A 603 7.78 -7.82 26.51
C ASP A 603 8.89 -7.98 27.56
N ALA A 604 9.85 -8.87 27.30
CA ALA A 604 10.99 -9.12 28.20
C ALA A 604 11.86 -7.86 28.41
N ILE A 605 12.18 -7.14 27.33
CA ILE A 605 12.96 -5.91 27.39
C ILE A 605 12.19 -4.82 28.15
N ARG A 606 10.91 -4.58 27.81
CA ARG A 606 10.09 -3.57 28.49
C ARG A 606 9.95 -3.85 29.98
N ALA A 607 9.76 -5.11 30.37
CA ALA A 607 9.70 -5.51 31.77
C ALA A 607 11.01 -5.19 32.50
N ALA A 608 12.17 -5.54 31.91
CA ALA A 608 13.48 -5.24 32.48
C ALA A 608 13.74 -3.73 32.59
N VAL A 609 13.44 -2.96 31.54
CA VAL A 609 13.60 -1.49 31.52
C VAL A 609 12.69 -0.82 32.54
N THR A 610 11.48 -1.35 32.75
CA THR A 610 10.54 -0.87 33.78
C THR A 610 11.04 -1.18 35.18
N ALA A 611 11.53 -2.39 35.43
CA ALA A 611 12.13 -2.77 36.72
C ALA A 611 13.36 -1.92 37.06
N ASP A 612 14.15 -1.54 36.06
CA ASP A 612 15.30 -0.64 36.19
C ASP A 612 14.89 0.84 36.40
N GLY A 613 13.59 1.18 36.36
CA GLY A 613 13.11 2.57 36.47
C GLY A 613 13.42 3.44 35.24
N ARG A 614 13.78 2.84 34.10
CA ARG A 614 14.23 3.54 32.88
C ARG A 614 13.16 3.67 31.79
N ALA A 615 11.98 3.09 31.99
CA ALA A 615 10.89 3.11 30.99
C ALA A 615 10.47 4.53 30.60
N GLN A 616 10.18 5.40 31.56
CA GLN A 616 9.78 6.77 31.29
C GLN A 616 10.87 7.57 30.55
N PRO A 617 12.15 7.62 31.00
CA PRO A 617 13.22 8.27 30.25
C PRO A 617 13.41 7.73 28.82
N SER A 618 13.35 6.40 28.65
CA SER A 618 13.52 5.74 27.35
C SER A 618 12.40 6.15 26.36
N VAL A 619 11.14 6.11 26.81
CA VAL A 619 10.00 6.53 25.98
C VAL A 619 10.02 8.03 25.69
N ARG A 620 10.41 8.88 26.64
CA ARG A 620 10.58 10.33 26.39
C ARG A 620 11.62 10.59 25.30
N SER A 621 12.77 9.94 25.39
CA SER A 621 13.82 10.06 24.37
C SER A 621 13.36 9.55 23.00
N LEU A 622 12.55 8.48 22.96
CA LEU A 622 12.00 7.94 21.73
C LEU A 622 11.01 8.91 21.08
N LEU A 623 10.10 9.50 21.84
CA LEU A 623 9.07 10.40 21.31
C LEU A 623 9.61 11.78 20.92
N ALA A 624 10.74 12.18 21.49
CA ALA A 624 11.48 13.38 21.08
C ALA A 624 12.16 13.21 19.71
N ASP A 625 12.39 11.97 19.26
CA ASP A 625 13.00 11.65 17.98
C ASP A 625 11.95 11.68 16.86
N GLY A 626 12.14 12.57 15.89
CA GLY A 626 11.21 12.78 14.78
C GLY A 626 11.06 11.56 13.87
N GLU A 627 12.13 10.80 13.65
CA GLU A 627 12.12 9.60 12.81
C GLU A 627 11.40 8.45 13.52
N ALA A 628 11.66 8.28 14.82
CA ALA A 628 10.96 7.30 15.64
C ALA A 628 9.45 7.59 15.70
N ARG A 629 9.08 8.85 15.91
CA ARG A 629 7.68 9.28 15.91
C ARG A 629 7.03 9.08 14.54
N GLY A 630 7.73 9.40 13.45
CA GLY A 630 7.26 9.12 12.09
C GLY A 630 7.01 7.63 11.86
N SER A 631 7.92 6.77 12.32
CA SER A 631 7.76 5.31 12.27
C SER A 631 6.55 4.83 13.08
N LEU A 632 6.29 5.38 14.26
CA LEU A 632 5.15 5.03 15.11
C LEU A 632 3.81 5.51 14.51
N LEU A 633 3.79 6.68 13.85
CA LEU A 633 2.60 7.19 13.14
C LEU A 633 2.26 6.33 11.93
N ARG A 634 3.28 5.88 11.19
CA ARG A 634 3.08 5.04 9.99
C ARG A 634 2.74 3.58 10.33
N HIS A 635 3.48 2.99 11.27
CA HIS A 635 3.50 1.52 11.44
C HIS A 635 3.09 1.05 12.84
N GLY A 636 2.73 1.96 13.75
CA GLY A 636 2.29 1.62 15.10
C GLY A 636 0.96 0.86 15.16
N ASP A 637 0.54 0.58 16.39
CA ASP A 637 -0.77 0.02 16.69
C ASP A 637 -1.25 0.46 18.08
N ALA A 638 -2.47 0.03 18.44
CA ALA A 638 -3.08 0.35 19.72
C ALA A 638 -2.32 -0.29 20.92
N GLU A 639 -1.68 -1.44 20.72
CA GLU A 639 -0.92 -2.14 21.78
C GLU A 639 0.35 -1.35 22.13
N VAL A 640 1.15 -1.01 21.11
CA VAL A 640 2.34 -0.16 21.25
C VAL A 640 1.97 1.17 21.89
N THR A 641 0.90 1.82 21.42
CA THR A 641 0.45 3.10 21.97
C THR A 641 0.04 2.98 23.44
N SER A 642 -0.61 1.88 23.83
CA SER A 642 -0.95 1.59 25.23
C SER A 642 0.28 1.40 26.12
N HIS A 643 1.30 0.70 25.62
CA HIS A 643 2.57 0.52 26.34
C HIS A 643 3.29 1.86 26.55
N LEU A 644 3.33 2.73 25.53
CA LEU A 644 3.88 4.08 25.65
C LEU A 644 3.11 4.91 26.69
N ALA A 645 1.78 4.83 26.67
CA ALA A 645 0.93 5.53 27.64
C ALA A 645 1.15 5.05 29.07
N THR A 646 1.33 3.74 29.28
CA THR A 646 1.64 3.17 30.61
C THR A 646 2.99 3.66 31.10
N ALA A 647 4.01 3.68 30.24
CA ALA A 647 5.34 4.20 30.60
C ALA A 647 5.33 5.70 30.95
N LEU A 648 4.38 6.47 30.40
CA LEU A 648 4.22 7.91 30.64
C LEU A 648 3.08 8.27 31.62
N ALA A 649 2.53 7.29 32.34
CA ALA A 649 1.37 7.51 33.20
C ALA A 649 1.61 8.60 34.26
N GLY A 650 2.83 8.69 34.81
CA GLY A 650 3.27 9.71 35.77
C GLY A 650 4.19 10.79 35.20
N ALA A 651 4.25 10.96 33.88
CA ALA A 651 5.11 11.96 33.25
C ALA A 651 4.45 13.34 33.19
N ASP A 652 5.24 14.38 33.48
CA ASP A 652 4.91 15.81 33.34
C ASP A 652 5.67 16.46 32.16
N ASP A 653 6.09 15.66 31.17
CA ASP A 653 6.75 16.15 29.96
C ASP A 653 5.72 16.44 28.87
N GLY A 654 5.45 17.73 28.64
CA GLY A 654 4.45 18.18 27.68
C GLY A 654 4.71 17.73 26.24
N LEU A 655 5.96 17.69 25.80
CA LEU A 655 6.31 17.28 24.43
C LEU A 655 6.12 15.78 24.24
N ALA A 656 6.53 14.97 25.23
CA ALA A 656 6.30 13.52 25.18
C ALA A 656 4.80 13.18 25.23
N LEU A 657 4.01 13.89 26.04
CA LEU A 657 2.56 13.73 26.10
C LEU A 657 1.88 14.17 24.80
N TRP A 658 2.29 15.29 24.19
CA TRP A 658 1.78 15.72 22.89
C TRP A 658 2.07 14.69 21.80
N ALA A 659 3.29 14.16 21.75
CA ALA A 659 3.67 13.13 20.79
C ALA A 659 2.82 11.86 20.99
N LEU A 660 2.61 11.42 22.23
CA LEU A 660 1.72 10.30 22.56
C LEU A 660 0.27 10.59 22.13
N GLY A 661 -0.25 11.80 22.38
CA GLY A 661 -1.59 12.21 21.97
C GLY A 661 -1.77 12.14 20.45
N THR A 662 -0.74 12.53 19.70
CA THR A 662 -0.72 12.44 18.23
C THR A 662 -0.77 10.98 17.75
N LEU A 663 -0.06 10.08 18.41
CA LEU A 663 -0.15 8.64 18.13
C LEU A 663 -1.54 8.07 18.47
N GLN A 664 -2.09 8.46 19.62
CA GLN A 664 -3.43 8.04 20.04
C GLN A 664 -4.51 8.55 19.09
N GLU A 665 -4.37 9.72 18.49
CA GLU A 665 -5.31 10.22 17.49
C GLU A 665 -5.45 9.28 16.28
N VAL A 666 -4.39 8.55 15.94
CA VAL A 666 -4.39 7.56 14.84
C VAL A 666 -4.90 6.20 15.31
N TRP A 667 -4.40 5.73 16.46
CA TRP A 667 -4.55 4.33 16.89
C TRP A 667 -5.58 4.11 18.01
N GLN A 668 -5.94 5.15 18.77
CA GLN A 668 -6.80 5.13 19.97
C GLN A 668 -7.55 6.47 20.16
N ASP A 669 -8.40 6.85 19.20
CA ASP A 669 -9.03 8.19 19.12
C ASP A 669 -9.67 8.64 20.45
N ASP A 670 -10.32 7.72 21.17
CA ASP A 670 -10.99 7.99 22.45
C ASP A 670 -10.03 8.40 23.58
N ALA A 671 -8.78 7.94 23.56
CA ALA A 671 -7.77 8.27 24.57
C ALA A 671 -7.03 9.58 24.26
N SER A 672 -6.97 9.97 22.99
CA SER A 672 -6.13 11.09 22.52
C SER A 672 -6.45 12.42 23.20
N ALA A 673 -7.74 12.75 23.37
CA ALA A 673 -8.17 14.04 23.92
C ALA A 673 -7.72 14.24 25.38
N ALA A 674 -7.75 13.18 26.20
CA ALA A 674 -7.30 13.24 27.58
C ALA A 674 -5.78 13.47 27.67
N THR A 675 -5.01 12.81 26.80
CA THR A 675 -3.56 12.95 26.74
C THR A 675 -3.15 14.34 26.23
N PHE A 676 -3.82 14.89 25.21
CA PHE A 676 -3.60 16.26 24.77
C PHE A 676 -3.96 17.28 25.85
N GLY A 677 -5.02 17.05 26.62
CA GLY A 677 -5.37 17.90 27.77
C GLY A 677 -4.27 17.92 28.84
N ARG A 678 -3.66 16.76 29.13
CA ARG A 678 -2.50 16.68 30.03
C ARG A 678 -1.29 17.42 29.47
N ALA A 679 -1.00 17.26 28.18
CA ALA A 679 0.10 17.95 27.51
C ALA A 679 -0.07 19.48 27.56
N ALA A 680 -1.25 19.98 27.22
CA ALA A 680 -1.55 21.42 27.22
C ALA A 680 -1.36 22.07 28.60
N ALA A 681 -1.58 21.34 29.69
CA ALA A 681 -1.43 21.85 31.04
C ALA A 681 0.03 22.12 31.46
N VAL A 682 1.01 21.54 30.74
CA VAL A 682 2.44 21.63 31.08
C VAL A 682 3.30 22.27 29.98
N LEU A 683 2.77 22.47 28.77
CA LEU A 683 3.49 23.10 27.66
C LEU A 683 3.58 24.62 27.85
N ASP A 684 4.75 25.20 27.57
CA ASP A 684 4.99 26.64 27.65
C ASP A 684 4.75 27.32 26.29
N PRO A 685 3.75 28.22 26.14
CA PRO A 685 3.52 28.96 24.90
C PRO A 685 4.65 29.93 24.56
N ALA A 686 5.50 30.33 25.51
CA ALA A 686 6.63 31.23 25.26
C ALA A 686 7.83 30.53 24.62
N ASP A 687 7.92 29.20 24.71
CA ASP A 687 8.95 28.40 24.06
C ASP A 687 8.51 28.06 22.62
N PRO A 688 9.21 28.55 21.58
CA PRO A 688 8.85 28.28 20.19
C PRO A 688 8.80 26.79 19.83
N THR A 689 9.55 25.94 20.54
CA THR A 689 9.56 24.49 20.30
C THR A 689 8.31 23.80 20.87
N GLN A 690 7.70 24.39 21.91
CA GLN A 690 6.50 23.89 22.57
C GLN A 690 5.22 24.56 22.08
N ALA A 691 5.30 25.79 21.59
CA ALA A 691 4.17 26.55 21.06
C ALA A 691 3.41 25.78 19.96
N GLY A 692 4.14 25.16 19.02
CA GLY A 692 3.54 24.31 17.97
C GLY A 692 2.84 23.07 18.53
N ALA A 693 3.41 22.43 19.55
CA ALA A 693 2.80 21.28 20.22
C ALA A 693 1.53 21.69 20.97
N LEU A 694 1.53 22.85 21.63
CA LEU A 694 0.37 23.41 22.30
C LEU A 694 -0.74 23.74 21.30
N ALA A 695 -0.40 24.29 20.13
CA ALA A 695 -1.35 24.54 19.05
C ALA A 695 -2.08 23.26 18.60
N ASP A 696 -1.37 22.12 18.52
CA ASP A 696 -1.99 20.83 18.23
C ASP A 696 -2.88 20.32 19.35
N CYS A 697 -2.48 20.51 20.62
CA CYS A 697 -3.32 20.13 21.76
C CYS A 697 -4.64 20.91 21.77
N LEU A 698 -4.57 22.22 21.53
CA LEU A 698 -5.75 23.09 21.40
C LEU A 698 -6.61 22.68 20.20
N HIS A 699 -5.99 22.35 19.07
CA HIS A 699 -6.70 21.83 17.90
C HIS A 699 -7.45 20.53 18.19
N ALA A 700 -6.82 19.58 18.88
CA ALA A 700 -7.44 18.32 19.25
C ALA A 700 -8.65 18.52 20.18
N GLY A 701 -8.51 19.38 21.20
CA GLY A 701 -9.62 19.76 22.09
C GLY A 701 -10.78 20.41 21.33
N ALA A 702 -10.48 21.37 20.46
CA ALA A 702 -11.47 22.06 19.64
C ALA A 702 -12.16 21.11 18.64
N ARG A 703 -11.45 20.12 18.12
CA ARG A 703 -12.00 19.07 17.25
C ARG A 703 -12.96 18.14 18.00
N ALA A 704 -12.64 17.76 19.24
CA ALA A 704 -13.54 16.95 20.07
C ALA A 704 -14.90 17.65 20.26
N VAL A 705 -14.91 18.97 20.49
CA VAL A 705 -16.14 19.77 20.54
C VAL A 705 -16.88 19.74 19.19
N SER A 706 -16.17 19.90 18.08
CA SER A 706 -16.79 19.92 16.74
C SER A 706 -17.44 18.59 16.33
N ARG A 707 -16.92 17.44 16.78
CA ARG A 707 -17.41 16.10 16.43
C ARG A 707 -18.70 15.71 17.16
N ARG A 708 -18.99 16.30 18.32
CA ARG A 708 -20.24 16.07 19.06
C ARG A 708 -21.43 16.60 18.27
N LYS A 709 -22.61 15.99 18.43
CA LYS A 709 -23.83 16.48 17.76
C LYS A 709 -24.13 17.92 18.21
N PRO A 710 -24.81 18.75 17.39
CA PRO A 710 -25.20 20.11 17.74
C PRO A 710 -25.86 20.25 19.11
N GLU A 711 -26.75 19.31 19.45
CA GLU A 711 -27.47 19.21 20.73
C GLU A 711 -26.57 18.88 21.95
N ASP A 712 -25.41 18.28 21.72
CA ASP A 712 -24.49 17.81 22.77
C ASP A 712 -23.36 18.81 23.07
N SER A 713 -23.45 20.05 22.59
CA SER A 713 -22.47 21.09 22.94
C SER A 713 -23.13 22.43 23.15
N SER A 714 -22.75 23.08 24.25
CA SER A 714 -23.23 24.39 24.65
C SER A 714 -22.58 25.51 23.81
N PRO A 715 -23.25 26.67 23.65
CA PRO A 715 -22.65 27.84 23.01
C PRO A 715 -21.34 28.29 23.67
N SER A 716 -21.21 28.14 24.99
CA SER A 716 -19.98 28.45 25.74
C SER A 716 -18.81 27.53 25.40
N GLU A 717 -19.04 26.22 25.24
CA GLU A 717 -18.00 25.28 24.83
C GLU A 717 -17.52 25.57 23.40
N VAL A 718 -18.44 25.91 22.49
CA VAL A 718 -18.08 26.30 21.12
C VAL A 718 -17.29 27.61 21.11
N ALA A 719 -17.67 28.60 21.93
CA ALA A 719 -16.94 29.86 22.06
C ALA A 719 -15.52 29.65 22.62
N ALA A 720 -15.34 28.78 23.61
CA ALA A 720 -14.03 28.41 24.13
C ALA A 720 -13.17 27.75 23.04
N ALA A 721 -13.71 26.76 22.33
CA ALA A 721 -13.01 26.10 21.22
C ALA A 721 -12.63 27.07 20.08
N ILE A 722 -13.42 28.12 19.83
CA ILE A 722 -13.08 29.19 18.88
C ILE A 722 -11.88 30.01 19.39
N ALA A 723 -11.83 30.33 20.69
CA ALA A 723 -10.71 31.03 21.28
C ALA A 723 -9.43 30.18 21.20
N ASP A 724 -9.51 28.91 21.58
CA ASP A 724 -8.42 27.93 21.49
C ASP A 724 -7.86 27.87 20.06
N MET A 725 -8.72 27.92 19.04
CA MET A 725 -8.26 27.85 17.66
C MET A 725 -7.64 29.15 17.13
N LYS A 726 -8.04 30.31 17.64
CA LYS A 726 -7.35 31.56 17.36
C LYS A 726 -5.97 31.57 18.00
N GLU A 727 -5.87 31.08 19.22
CA GLU A 727 -4.60 30.93 19.93
C GLU A 727 -3.66 29.95 19.21
N ALA A 728 -4.16 28.77 18.83
CA ALA A 728 -3.38 27.78 18.07
C ALA A 728 -2.82 28.34 16.74
N ILE A 729 -3.58 29.19 16.03
CA ILE A 729 -3.08 29.87 14.83
C ILE A 729 -1.94 30.85 15.19
N GLY A 730 -2.07 31.59 16.29
CA GLY A 730 -1.05 32.54 16.75
C GLY A 730 0.22 31.88 17.29
N LEU A 731 0.15 30.62 17.73
CA LEU A 731 1.28 29.83 18.24
C LEU A 731 2.13 29.21 17.12
N ARG A 732 1.66 29.19 15.87
CA ARG A 732 2.39 28.63 14.72
C ARG A 732 3.36 29.63 14.12
N ALA A 733 4.51 29.13 13.65
CA ALA A 733 5.45 29.96 12.90
C ALA A 733 4.93 30.20 11.48
N GLU A 734 5.30 31.32 10.86
CA GLU A 734 4.84 31.69 9.50
C GLU A 734 5.16 30.63 8.43
N LYS A 735 6.21 29.83 8.65
CA LYS A 735 6.60 28.71 7.77
C LYS A 735 5.68 27.49 7.85
N ASP A 736 4.87 27.36 8.91
CA ASP A 736 3.98 26.21 9.17
C ASP A 736 2.65 26.39 8.42
N VAL A 737 2.74 26.67 7.12
CA VAL A 737 1.61 27.13 6.27
C VAL A 737 0.47 26.10 6.24
N VAL A 738 0.80 24.80 6.20
CA VAL A 738 -0.19 23.72 6.11
C VAL A 738 -0.93 23.54 7.43
N GLU A 739 -0.23 23.64 8.55
CA GLU A 739 -0.71 23.51 9.92
C GLU A 739 -1.60 24.72 10.28
N ILE A 740 -1.16 25.93 9.94
CA ILE A 740 -1.98 27.15 10.06
C ILE A 740 -3.28 26.97 9.26
N ALA A 741 -3.18 26.53 8.01
CA ALA A 741 -4.35 26.27 7.18
C ALA A 741 -5.27 25.18 7.78
N ARG A 742 -4.71 24.16 8.44
CA ARG A 742 -5.47 23.13 9.17
C ARG A 742 -6.23 23.73 10.36
N HIS A 743 -5.59 24.56 11.17
CA HIS A 743 -6.25 25.23 12.29
C HIS A 743 -7.33 26.23 11.80
N GLN A 744 -7.09 26.96 10.72
CA GLN A 744 -8.09 27.84 10.09
C GLN A 744 -9.33 27.08 9.61
N ALA A 745 -9.17 25.89 9.03
CA ALA A 745 -10.30 25.06 8.61
C ALA A 745 -11.15 24.60 9.81
N GLN A 746 -10.51 24.22 10.92
CA GLN A 746 -11.21 23.84 12.15
C GLN A 746 -11.90 25.03 12.82
N LEU A 747 -11.25 26.19 12.85
CA LEU A 747 -11.86 27.45 13.29
C LEU A 747 -13.12 27.77 12.47
N ALA A 748 -13.06 27.62 11.14
CA ALA A 748 -14.19 27.84 10.25
C ALA A 748 -15.37 26.91 10.58
N LEU A 749 -15.13 25.62 10.85
CA LEU A 749 -16.19 24.67 11.26
C LEU A 749 -16.85 25.08 12.58
N LEU A 750 -16.07 25.50 13.57
CA LEU A 750 -16.60 25.95 14.86
C LEU A 750 -17.39 27.25 14.75
N ARG A 751 -16.90 28.21 13.94
CA ARG A 751 -17.62 29.45 13.65
C ARG A 751 -18.90 29.21 12.87
N GLN A 752 -18.91 28.27 11.93
CA GLN A 752 -20.14 27.85 11.24
C GLN A 752 -21.16 27.27 12.21
N ARG A 753 -20.70 26.48 13.18
CA ARG A 753 -21.56 25.96 14.26
C ARG A 753 -22.07 27.10 15.15
N ALA A 754 -21.21 28.05 15.53
CA ALA A 754 -21.60 29.21 16.32
C ALA A 754 -22.67 30.07 15.61
N ALA A 755 -22.55 30.24 14.29
CA ALA A 755 -23.56 30.90 13.47
C ALA A 755 -24.93 30.22 13.53
N GLY A 756 -24.98 28.91 13.82
CA GLY A 756 -26.22 28.16 14.04
C GLY A 756 -27.00 28.58 15.28
N TYR A 757 -26.35 29.20 16.28
CA TYR A 757 -26.99 29.73 17.49
C TYR A 757 -27.48 31.18 17.33
N LEU A 758 -27.12 31.86 16.23
CA LEU A 758 -27.52 33.24 15.99
C LEU A 758 -28.96 33.29 15.47
N THR A 759 -29.79 34.10 16.14
CA THR A 759 -31.18 34.37 15.74
C THR A 759 -31.29 35.57 14.80
N ASP A 760 -30.38 36.54 14.89
CA ASP A 760 -30.29 37.65 13.94
C ASP A 760 -29.67 37.18 12.62
N ARG A 761 -30.47 37.26 11.55
CA ARG A 761 -30.05 36.88 10.20
C ARG A 761 -28.91 37.75 9.68
N ALA A 762 -28.88 39.04 10.01
CA ALA A 762 -27.81 39.92 9.54
C ALA A 762 -26.47 39.53 10.16
N ALA A 763 -26.42 39.35 11.49
CA ALA A 763 -25.26 38.84 12.19
C ALA A 763 -24.83 37.44 11.69
N LYS A 764 -25.79 36.53 11.47
CA LYS A 764 -25.52 35.19 10.93
C LYS A 764 -24.85 35.24 9.56
N LEU A 765 -25.30 36.14 8.68
CA LEU A 765 -24.70 36.31 7.36
C LEU A 765 -23.28 36.86 7.41
N VAL A 766 -23.00 37.80 8.30
CA VAL A 766 -21.64 38.29 8.53
C VAL A 766 -20.73 37.15 8.96
N GLU A 767 -21.17 36.37 9.95
CA GLU A 767 -20.40 35.23 10.48
C GLU A 767 -20.12 34.18 9.39
N LEU A 768 -21.13 33.79 8.59
CA LEU A 768 -20.95 32.81 7.51
C LEU A 768 -20.02 33.30 6.38
N ARG A 769 -19.99 34.61 6.10
CA ARG A 769 -19.04 35.18 5.13
C ARG A 769 -17.61 35.16 5.66
N GLU A 770 -17.42 35.38 6.96
CA GLU A 770 -16.11 35.23 7.60
C GLU A 770 -15.64 33.77 7.59
N VAL A 771 -16.54 32.81 7.85
CA VAL A 771 -16.25 31.37 7.69
C VAL A 771 -15.79 31.04 6.27
N MET A 772 -16.47 31.57 5.24
CA MET A 772 -16.06 31.39 3.85
C MET A 772 -14.66 31.96 3.60
N GLY A 773 -14.35 33.15 4.12
CA GLY A 773 -13.02 33.75 4.02
C GLY A 773 -11.92 32.87 4.61
N LEU A 774 -12.14 32.29 5.79
CA LEU A 774 -11.21 31.36 6.43
C LEU A 774 -10.96 30.10 5.59
N LEU A 775 -12.02 29.52 5.01
CA LEU A 775 -11.90 28.33 4.16
C LEU A 775 -11.21 28.62 2.82
N GLU A 776 -11.39 29.81 2.26
CA GLU A 776 -10.67 30.23 1.05
C GLU A 776 -9.18 30.41 1.30
N GLU A 777 -8.83 31.08 2.40
CA GLU A 777 -7.44 31.27 2.79
C GLU A 777 -6.76 29.92 3.06
N SER A 778 -7.43 29.06 3.84
CA SER A 778 -6.99 27.70 4.12
C SER A 778 -6.72 26.87 2.84
N TRP A 779 -7.53 27.05 1.79
CA TRP A 779 -7.29 26.38 0.50
C TRP A 779 -6.15 27.03 -0.28
N ARG A 780 -6.09 28.37 -0.38
CA ARG A 780 -5.02 29.09 -1.09
C ARG A 780 -3.65 28.77 -0.50
N SER A 781 -3.52 28.81 0.83
CA SER A 781 -2.29 28.53 1.56
C SER A 781 -1.77 27.12 1.29
N ARG A 782 -2.64 26.10 1.26
CA ARG A 782 -2.23 24.73 0.89
C ARG A 782 -1.78 24.64 -0.56
N ARG A 783 -2.51 25.23 -1.50
CA ARG A 783 -2.17 25.20 -2.94
C ARG A 783 -0.86 25.94 -3.25
N ALA A 784 -0.44 26.88 -2.41
CA ALA A 784 0.82 27.58 -2.57
C ALA A 784 2.05 26.69 -2.29
N VAL A 785 1.90 25.64 -1.48
CA VAL A 785 3.00 24.77 -1.04
C VAL A 785 2.82 23.29 -1.42
N LEU A 786 1.61 22.88 -1.83
CA LEU A 786 1.26 21.52 -2.25
C LEU A 786 0.79 21.50 -3.71
N THR A 787 0.92 20.34 -4.36
CA THR A 787 0.47 20.15 -5.75
C THR A 787 -1.05 19.91 -5.83
N GLU A 788 -1.66 20.18 -6.98
CA GLU A 788 -3.10 19.96 -7.21
C GLU A 788 -3.51 18.47 -7.19
N SER A 789 -2.54 17.56 -7.24
CA SER A 789 -2.76 16.11 -7.08
C SER A 789 -2.89 15.65 -5.63
N GLU A 790 -2.65 16.53 -4.64
CA GLU A 790 -2.68 16.16 -3.23
C GLU A 790 -4.10 16.12 -2.65
N LEU A 791 -4.41 15.06 -1.89
CA LEU A 791 -5.70 14.88 -1.21
C LEU A 791 -6.02 16.00 -0.21
N LEU A 792 -4.99 16.60 0.41
CA LEU A 792 -5.15 17.72 1.33
C LEU A 792 -5.65 19.00 0.61
N VAL A 793 -5.23 19.22 -0.63
CA VAL A 793 -5.69 20.34 -1.46
C VAL A 793 -7.12 20.09 -1.92
N ASP A 794 -7.45 18.88 -2.36
CA ASP A 794 -8.83 18.49 -2.70
C ASP A 794 -9.78 18.67 -1.51
N ARG A 795 -9.39 18.22 -0.31
CA ARG A 795 -10.22 18.34 0.89
C ARG A 795 -10.49 19.80 1.25
N ALA A 796 -9.45 20.65 1.18
CA ALA A 796 -9.60 22.09 1.42
C ALA A 796 -10.51 22.75 0.38
N TYR A 797 -10.40 22.35 -0.88
CA TYR A 797 -11.26 22.83 -1.97
C TYR A 797 -12.71 22.39 -1.76
N PHE A 798 -12.96 21.11 -1.45
CA PHE A 798 -14.29 20.56 -1.17
C PHE A 798 -15.03 21.30 -0.05
N ASN A 799 -14.33 21.65 1.04
CA ASN A 799 -14.93 22.33 2.18
C ASN A 799 -15.55 23.71 1.82
N ARG A 800 -15.09 24.34 0.73
CA ARG A 800 -15.61 25.62 0.24
C ARG A 800 -17.04 25.53 -0.30
N ALA A 801 -17.48 24.35 -0.74
CA ALA A 801 -18.82 24.17 -1.32
C ALA A 801 -19.90 24.10 -0.23
N GLY A 802 -19.64 23.40 0.88
CA GLY A 802 -20.62 23.23 1.96
C GLY A 802 -21.08 24.56 2.55
N ILE A 803 -20.15 25.48 2.84
CA ILE A 803 -20.48 26.82 3.35
C ILE A 803 -21.25 27.67 2.34
N ARG A 804 -20.97 27.52 1.04
CA ARG A 804 -21.67 28.25 -0.03
C ARG A 804 -23.12 27.82 -0.14
N VAL A 805 -23.41 26.53 0.02
CA VAL A 805 -24.79 26.04 0.11
C VAL A 805 -25.50 26.66 1.32
N THR A 806 -24.86 26.75 2.48
CA THR A 806 -25.43 27.44 3.65
C THR A 806 -25.65 28.93 3.38
N LEU A 807 -24.69 29.63 2.76
CA LEU A 807 -24.82 31.03 2.37
C LEU A 807 -25.97 31.25 1.39
N ALA A 808 -26.18 30.36 0.42
CA ALA A 808 -27.32 30.44 -0.51
C ALA A 808 -28.68 30.34 0.20
N GLN A 809 -28.76 29.54 1.27
CA GLN A 809 -29.99 29.42 2.08
C GLN A 809 -30.29 30.70 2.86
N GLU A 810 -29.26 31.39 3.34
CA GLU A 810 -29.39 32.56 4.21
C GLU A 810 -29.38 33.89 3.43
N ASP A 811 -28.67 34.00 2.30
CA ASP A 811 -28.50 35.18 1.46
C ASP A 811 -29.11 34.95 0.07
N ARG A 812 -30.42 35.14 -0.02
CA ARG A 812 -31.18 34.81 -1.24
C ARG A 812 -30.84 35.69 -2.43
N ALA A 813 -30.35 36.91 -2.21
CA ALA A 813 -29.99 37.82 -3.29
C ALA A 813 -28.78 37.31 -4.08
N ASN A 814 -27.88 36.58 -3.42
CA ASN A 814 -26.63 36.07 -4.01
C ASN A 814 -26.63 34.54 -4.18
N ALA A 815 -27.78 33.88 -3.98
CA ALA A 815 -27.87 32.43 -3.99
C ALA A 815 -27.40 31.79 -5.31
N ALA A 816 -27.66 32.42 -6.46
CA ALA A 816 -27.22 31.94 -7.77
C ALA A 816 -25.68 31.84 -7.88
N GLU A 817 -24.96 32.87 -7.44
CA GLU A 817 -23.49 32.90 -7.43
C GLU A 817 -22.92 31.81 -6.52
N TYR A 818 -23.46 31.70 -5.30
CA TYR A 818 -22.98 30.71 -4.33
C TYR A 818 -23.20 29.26 -4.81
N LEU A 819 -24.38 28.97 -5.36
CA LEU A 819 -24.71 27.63 -5.85
C LEU A 819 -23.90 27.28 -7.10
N ARG A 820 -23.70 28.22 -8.03
CA ARG A 820 -22.83 28.03 -9.20
C ARG A 820 -21.41 27.61 -8.80
N VAL A 821 -20.80 28.32 -7.85
CA VAL A 821 -19.44 27.99 -7.39
C VAL A 821 -19.43 26.69 -6.57
N ALA A 822 -20.45 26.42 -5.76
CA ALA A 822 -20.55 25.16 -5.02
C ALA A 822 -20.63 23.95 -5.98
N ARG A 823 -21.39 24.06 -7.08
CA ARG A 823 -21.48 23.05 -8.14
C ARG A 823 -20.12 22.78 -8.77
N GLU A 824 -19.43 23.82 -9.24
CA GLU A 824 -18.08 23.72 -9.84
C GLU A 824 -17.10 22.99 -8.91
N VAL A 825 -17.13 23.32 -7.61
CA VAL A 825 -16.28 22.68 -6.60
C VAL A 825 -16.63 21.20 -6.47
N TYR A 826 -17.92 20.84 -6.32
CA TYR A 826 -18.34 19.45 -6.17
C TYR A 826 -18.04 18.61 -7.42
N GLU A 827 -18.26 19.14 -8.62
CA GLU A 827 -17.96 18.46 -9.89
C GLU A 827 -16.45 18.22 -10.05
N THR A 828 -15.63 19.24 -9.80
CA THR A 828 -14.17 19.13 -9.88
C THR A 828 -13.63 18.12 -8.88
N THR A 829 -14.11 18.17 -7.63
CA THR A 829 -13.76 17.20 -6.59
C THR A 829 -14.25 15.79 -6.94
N ALA A 830 -15.47 15.63 -7.47
CA ALA A 830 -15.98 14.32 -7.90
C ALA A 830 -15.10 13.75 -9.02
N ALA A 831 -14.77 14.54 -10.04
CA ALA A 831 -13.89 14.13 -11.14
C ALA A 831 -12.46 13.81 -10.68
N PHE A 832 -11.92 14.57 -9.73
CA PHE A 832 -10.63 14.26 -9.11
C PHE A 832 -10.70 12.92 -8.35
N ARG A 833 -11.67 12.75 -7.45
CA ARG A 833 -11.80 11.55 -6.61
C ARG A 833 -12.15 10.29 -7.41
N MET A 834 -12.92 10.40 -8.49
CA MET A 834 -13.18 9.27 -9.42
C MET A 834 -11.93 8.85 -10.20
N ARG A 835 -11.00 9.77 -10.45
CA ARG A 835 -9.69 9.44 -11.05
C ARG A 835 -8.71 8.86 -10.03
N TYR A 836 -8.79 9.31 -8.78
CA TYR A 836 -7.86 8.94 -7.72
C TYR A 836 -8.24 7.61 -7.04
N PHE A 837 -9.51 7.42 -6.68
CA PHE A 837 -10.01 6.21 -6.01
C PHE A 837 -10.60 5.22 -7.02
N ARG A 838 -10.37 3.92 -6.79
CA ARG A 838 -10.83 2.85 -7.68
C ARG A 838 -12.26 2.44 -7.33
N GLY A 839 -13.21 3.04 -8.04
CA GLY A 839 -14.62 2.66 -7.95
C GLY A 839 -15.34 3.36 -6.78
N PRO A 840 -16.45 2.78 -6.31
CA PRO A 840 -17.35 3.44 -5.37
C PRO A 840 -16.74 3.76 -4.01
N ASN A 841 -16.77 5.05 -3.65
CA ASN A 841 -16.14 5.54 -2.42
C ASN A 841 -17.07 6.52 -1.67
N PRO A 842 -17.18 6.46 -0.33
CA PRO A 842 -18.02 7.38 0.44
C PRO A 842 -17.64 8.86 0.26
N ILE A 843 -16.35 9.14 0.05
CA ILE A 843 -15.81 10.49 -0.12
C ILE A 843 -16.17 11.04 -1.52
N THR A 844 -16.17 10.19 -2.56
CA THR A 844 -16.71 10.53 -3.89
C THR A 844 -18.22 10.71 -3.81
N ALA A 845 -18.93 9.82 -3.14
CA ALA A 845 -20.37 9.90 -2.94
C ALA A 845 -20.80 11.18 -2.19
N ALA A 846 -19.96 11.70 -1.30
CA ALA A 846 -20.22 12.98 -0.64
C ALA A 846 -20.20 14.16 -1.62
N ALA A 847 -19.29 14.17 -2.60
CA ALA A 847 -19.26 15.18 -3.66
C ALA A 847 -20.47 15.05 -4.60
N MET A 848 -20.83 13.83 -4.99
CA MET A 848 -22.01 13.55 -5.80
C MET A 848 -23.32 13.98 -5.11
N ASN A 849 -23.48 13.70 -3.82
CA ASN A 849 -24.59 14.25 -3.04
C ASN A 849 -24.57 15.78 -3.01
N GLY A 850 -23.39 16.39 -2.96
CA GLY A 850 -23.22 17.84 -3.02
C GLY A 850 -23.81 18.45 -4.29
N ILE A 851 -23.54 17.85 -5.46
CA ILE A 851 -24.16 18.23 -6.75
C ILE A 851 -25.69 18.18 -6.65
N GLY A 852 -26.23 17.09 -6.08
CA GLY A 852 -27.68 16.94 -5.86
C GLY A 852 -28.28 17.99 -4.92
N ILE A 853 -27.56 18.37 -3.86
CA ILE A 853 -27.98 19.43 -2.93
C ILE A 853 -28.02 20.78 -3.65
N VAL A 854 -27.05 21.07 -4.52
CA VAL A 854 -27.04 22.29 -5.32
C VAL A 854 -28.25 22.32 -6.25
N GLY A 855 -28.49 21.27 -7.03
CA GLY A 855 -29.63 21.21 -7.94
C GLY A 855 -30.98 21.33 -7.22
N TYR A 856 -31.12 20.71 -6.02
CA TYR A 856 -32.29 20.90 -5.17
C TYR A 856 -32.54 22.37 -4.84
N TYR A 857 -31.52 23.11 -4.43
CA TYR A 857 -31.67 24.52 -4.07
C TYR A 857 -31.80 25.46 -5.27
N GLU A 858 -31.16 25.17 -6.40
CA GLU A 858 -31.35 25.94 -7.65
C GLU A 858 -32.82 25.93 -8.08
N VAL A 859 -33.47 24.77 -8.01
CA VAL A 859 -34.89 24.61 -8.38
C VAL A 859 -35.80 25.17 -7.30
N LEU A 860 -35.54 24.89 -6.02
CA LEU A 860 -36.35 25.42 -4.91
C LEU A 860 -36.35 26.95 -4.88
N PHE A 861 -35.25 27.58 -5.30
CA PHE A 861 -35.09 29.03 -5.27
C PHE A 861 -35.42 29.72 -6.60
N ASP A 862 -35.90 28.96 -7.59
CA ASP A 862 -36.29 29.48 -8.91
C ASP A 862 -35.14 30.19 -9.64
N LEU A 863 -33.94 29.58 -9.60
CA LEU A 863 -32.70 30.13 -10.15
C LEU A 863 -32.31 29.56 -11.52
N THR A 864 -33.12 28.63 -12.05
CA THR A 864 -32.90 27.97 -13.33
C THR A 864 -34.11 28.11 -14.24
N THR A 865 -33.86 28.26 -15.54
CA THR A 865 -34.90 28.27 -16.58
C THR A 865 -35.30 26.86 -17.02
N GLU A 866 -34.52 25.84 -16.65
CA GLU A 866 -34.71 24.45 -17.01
C GLU A 866 -34.75 23.57 -15.75
N PRO A 867 -35.79 23.70 -14.90
CA PRO A 867 -35.87 23.00 -13.62
C PRO A 867 -35.86 21.48 -13.77
N ASP A 868 -36.49 20.94 -14.81
CA ASP A 868 -36.52 19.49 -15.07
C ASP A 868 -35.13 18.93 -15.36
N ALA A 869 -34.32 19.62 -16.19
CA ALA A 869 -32.96 19.19 -16.50
C ALA A 869 -32.04 19.21 -15.26
N VAL A 870 -32.17 20.23 -14.42
CA VAL A 870 -31.42 20.33 -13.16
C VAL A 870 -31.84 19.25 -12.18
N LEU A 871 -33.14 18.94 -12.07
CA LEU A 871 -33.64 17.85 -11.23
C LEU A 871 -33.14 16.49 -11.73
N ASP A 872 -33.16 16.24 -13.04
CA ASP A 872 -32.67 15.00 -13.64
C ASP A 872 -31.19 14.77 -13.34
N GLU A 873 -30.36 15.81 -13.48
CA GLU A 873 -28.94 15.77 -13.12
C GLU A 873 -28.74 15.53 -11.62
N ALA A 874 -29.50 16.24 -10.77
CA ALA A 874 -29.45 16.05 -9.32
C ALA A 874 -29.85 14.62 -8.92
N PHE A 875 -30.89 14.06 -9.53
CA PHE A 875 -31.29 12.67 -9.34
C PHE A 875 -30.22 11.71 -9.78
N ALA A 876 -29.62 11.91 -10.96
CA ALA A 876 -28.53 11.07 -11.46
C ALA A 876 -27.36 11.06 -10.48
N ALA A 877 -26.93 12.24 -10.01
CA ALA A 877 -25.82 12.36 -9.07
C ALA A 877 -26.11 11.70 -7.71
N VAL A 878 -27.29 11.90 -7.14
CA VAL A 878 -27.65 11.31 -5.83
C VAL A 878 -27.91 9.81 -5.95
N ASN A 879 -28.46 9.33 -7.06
CA ASN A 879 -28.58 7.89 -7.32
C ASN A 879 -27.21 7.24 -7.45
N GLU A 880 -26.26 7.87 -8.12
CA GLU A 880 -24.88 7.39 -8.19
C GLU A 880 -24.24 7.37 -6.78
N ALA A 881 -24.42 8.44 -5.99
CA ALA A 881 -23.97 8.47 -4.59
C ALA A 881 -24.59 7.36 -3.73
N LEU A 882 -25.89 7.10 -3.89
CA LEU A 882 -26.60 6.03 -3.20
C LEU A 882 -26.09 4.65 -3.65
N ALA A 883 -25.89 4.46 -4.95
CA ALA A 883 -25.31 3.23 -5.50
C ALA A 883 -23.92 2.99 -4.91
N MET A 884 -23.09 4.04 -4.82
CA MET A 884 -21.78 3.94 -4.21
C MET A 884 -21.87 3.56 -2.73
N ARG A 885 -22.75 4.22 -1.97
CA ARG A 885 -22.90 3.99 -0.51
C ARG A 885 -23.46 2.61 -0.19
N ARG A 886 -24.40 2.10 -1.00
CA ARG A 886 -24.93 0.73 -0.89
C ARG A 886 -23.84 -0.32 -1.06
N GLN A 887 -22.89 -0.09 -1.96
CA GLN A 887 -21.75 -0.98 -2.14
C GLN A 887 -20.76 -0.92 -0.97
N THR A 888 -20.74 0.19 -0.22
CA THR A 888 -19.85 0.37 0.95
C THR A 888 -20.45 -0.02 2.30
N SER A 889 -21.74 -0.37 2.35
CA SER A 889 -22.46 -0.87 3.55
C SER A 889 -22.42 0.03 4.81
N ILE A 890 -22.27 1.36 4.66
CA ILE A 890 -22.35 2.30 5.79
C ILE A 890 -23.81 2.77 5.96
N ALA A 891 -24.56 2.13 6.85
CA ALA A 891 -26.00 2.35 7.03
C ALA A 891 -26.39 3.83 7.21
N GLY A 892 -25.65 4.57 8.05
CA GLY A 892 -25.91 6.00 8.30
C GLY A 892 -25.68 6.90 7.07
N ASP A 893 -24.79 6.52 6.15
CA ASP A 893 -24.54 7.29 4.93
C ASP A 893 -25.57 6.98 3.84
N ILE A 894 -26.08 5.75 3.78
CA ILE A 894 -27.19 5.38 2.88
C ILE A 894 -28.41 6.26 3.17
N ALA A 895 -28.75 6.45 4.45
CA ALA A 895 -29.88 7.28 4.87
C ALA A 895 -29.78 8.74 4.38
N LYS A 896 -28.57 9.32 4.37
CA LYS A 896 -28.35 10.69 3.87
C LYS A 896 -28.68 10.83 2.38
N SER A 897 -28.26 9.89 1.54
CA SER A 897 -28.57 9.93 0.10
C SER A 897 -30.05 9.62 -0.16
N ALA A 898 -30.61 8.63 0.53
CA ALA A 898 -32.04 8.32 0.42
C ALA A 898 -32.92 9.52 0.82
N GLY A 899 -32.60 10.19 1.93
CA GLY A 899 -33.30 11.39 2.38
C GLY A 899 -33.21 12.56 1.40
N LEU A 900 -32.11 12.67 0.65
CA LEU A 900 -31.97 13.68 -0.40
C LEU A 900 -32.80 13.35 -1.65
N LEU A 901 -32.88 12.08 -2.07
CA LEU A 901 -33.77 11.64 -3.15
C LEU A 901 -35.24 11.95 -2.83
N VAL A 902 -35.64 11.77 -1.57
CA VAL A 902 -36.98 12.15 -1.10
C VAL A 902 -37.23 13.64 -1.30
N LYS A 903 -36.28 14.50 -0.91
CA LYS A 903 -36.41 15.95 -1.10
C LYS A 903 -36.53 16.34 -2.57
N LEU A 904 -35.72 15.74 -3.45
CA LEU A 904 -35.79 15.96 -4.89
C LEU A 904 -37.13 15.50 -5.48
N GLY A 905 -37.64 14.32 -5.08
CA GLY A 905 -38.93 13.79 -5.53
C GLY A 905 -40.12 14.64 -5.09
N LEU A 906 -40.09 15.13 -3.85
CA LEU A 906 -41.09 16.08 -3.35
C LEU A 906 -41.08 17.38 -4.15
N LEU A 907 -39.89 17.91 -4.45
CA LEU A 907 -39.75 19.13 -5.24
C LEU A 907 -40.30 18.94 -6.66
N GLN A 908 -39.95 17.83 -7.33
CA GLN A 908 -40.45 17.48 -8.65
C GLN A 908 -41.98 17.36 -8.67
N ALA A 909 -42.58 16.70 -7.67
CA ALA A 909 -44.03 16.53 -7.57
C ALA A 909 -44.77 17.86 -7.41
N VAL A 910 -44.20 18.81 -6.66
CA VAL A 910 -44.75 20.16 -6.51
C VAL A 910 -44.70 20.90 -7.84
N PHE A 911 -43.58 20.88 -8.57
CA PHE A 911 -43.48 21.57 -9.86
C PHE A 911 -44.41 20.95 -10.91
N ALA A 912 -44.55 19.62 -10.93
CA ALA A 912 -45.48 18.93 -11.81
C ALA A 912 -46.97 19.25 -11.50
N THR A 913 -47.32 19.49 -10.24
CA THR A 913 -48.68 19.92 -9.85
C THR A 913 -48.91 21.42 -10.08
N ALA A 914 -47.88 22.25 -9.92
CA ALA A 914 -47.91 23.69 -10.20
C ALA A 914 -48.03 24.00 -11.70
N GLY A 915 -47.47 23.15 -12.57
CA GLY A 915 -47.51 23.29 -14.03
C GLY A 915 -48.92 23.22 -14.67
N LYS A 916 -49.98 23.02 -13.88
CA LYS A 916 -51.38 23.08 -14.34
C LYS A 916 -52.02 24.47 -14.20
N ASP A 917 -51.34 25.46 -13.64
CA ASP A 917 -51.82 26.86 -13.60
C ASP A 917 -50.63 27.82 -13.82
N PRO A 918 -50.52 28.51 -14.98
CA PRO A 918 -49.30 29.18 -15.44
C PRO A 918 -48.99 30.51 -14.72
N GLY A 919 -49.51 30.73 -13.50
CA GLY A 919 -49.31 31.99 -12.79
C GLY A 919 -49.42 31.93 -11.28
N ARG A 920 -48.39 31.38 -10.58
CA ARG A 920 -47.76 31.94 -9.34
C ARG A 920 -47.08 30.89 -8.44
N ARG A 921 -45.84 31.21 -8.05
CA ARG A 921 -45.26 31.19 -6.67
C ARG A 921 -45.14 29.89 -5.86
N THR A 922 -45.05 28.70 -6.45
CA THR A 922 -44.96 27.46 -5.64
C THR A 922 -43.61 27.23 -4.94
N GLY A 923 -42.47 27.63 -5.52
CA GLY A 923 -41.16 27.50 -4.85
C GLY A 923 -41.01 28.37 -3.58
N ARG A 924 -41.64 29.57 -3.59
CA ARG A 924 -41.57 30.53 -2.49
C ARG A 924 -42.40 30.09 -1.28
N ASP A 925 -43.58 29.51 -1.51
CA ASP A 925 -44.51 29.10 -0.45
C ASP A 925 -44.02 27.82 0.27
N LEU A 926 -43.25 26.95 -0.41
CA LEU A 926 -42.54 25.84 0.22
C LEU A 926 -41.38 26.30 1.10
N ALA A 927 -40.62 27.30 0.64
CA ALA A 927 -39.49 27.85 1.41
C ALA A 927 -39.93 28.61 2.68
N THR A 928 -41.17 29.11 2.72
CA THR A 928 -41.76 29.83 3.87
C THR A 928 -42.64 28.96 4.77
N GLY A 929 -42.77 27.65 4.48
CA GLY A 929 -43.60 26.74 5.27
C GLY A 929 -45.12 26.96 5.09
N GLN A 930 -45.54 27.63 4.02
CA GLN A 930 -46.94 27.91 3.69
C GLN A 930 -47.50 26.94 2.64
N ALA A 931 -46.93 25.73 2.55
CA ALA A 931 -47.42 24.69 1.65
C ALA A 931 -48.84 24.24 2.07
N PRO A 932 -49.73 23.90 1.12
CA PRO A 932 -51.04 23.33 1.41
C PRO A 932 -50.91 22.08 2.31
N ALA A 933 -51.87 21.86 3.23
CA ALA A 933 -51.86 20.73 4.16
C ALA A 933 -51.64 19.36 3.47
N GLU A 934 -52.13 19.22 2.24
CA GLU A 934 -51.98 18.05 1.37
C GLU A 934 -50.51 17.73 1.03
N VAL A 935 -49.64 18.74 0.91
CA VAL A 935 -48.20 18.56 0.69
C VAL A 935 -47.51 18.13 1.99
N GLY A 936 -47.91 18.68 3.14
CA GLY A 936 -47.39 18.31 4.46
C GLY A 936 -47.69 16.86 4.85
N ASP A 937 -48.84 16.34 4.44
CA ASP A 937 -49.22 14.95 4.68
C ASP A 937 -48.51 13.98 3.72
N ALA A 938 -48.32 14.37 2.45
CA ALA A 938 -47.50 13.62 1.49
C ALA A 938 -46.04 13.48 1.95
N VAL A 939 -45.46 14.55 2.52
CA VAL A 939 -44.08 14.55 3.07
C VAL A 939 -43.93 13.60 4.26
N ARG A 940 -44.90 13.61 5.20
CA ARG A 940 -44.89 12.69 6.35
C ARG A 940 -45.05 11.24 5.94
N GLU A 941 -45.91 10.97 4.97
CA GLU A 941 -46.15 9.62 4.47
C GLU A 941 -44.96 9.09 3.65
N LEU A 942 -44.30 9.94 2.83
CA LEU A 942 -43.08 9.55 2.12
C LEU A 942 -41.90 9.31 3.07
N GLY A 943 -41.76 10.13 4.12
CA GLY A 943 -40.75 9.95 5.17
C GLY A 943 -40.87 8.61 5.88
N LYS A 944 -42.09 8.24 6.29
CA LYS A 944 -42.39 6.91 6.87
C LYS A 944 -42.10 5.77 5.90
N ARG A 945 -42.43 5.94 4.61
CA ARG A 945 -42.16 4.93 3.57
C ARG A 945 -40.68 4.78 3.26
N VAL A 946 -39.86 5.82 3.37
CA VAL A 946 -38.41 5.75 3.14
C VAL A 946 -37.68 5.12 4.33
N GLU A 947 -38.14 5.34 5.57
CA GLU A 947 -37.72 4.54 6.73
C GLU A 947 -38.08 3.05 6.54
N ALA A 948 -39.27 2.76 6.03
CA ALA A 948 -39.69 1.39 5.70
C ALA A 948 -38.95 0.76 4.50
N LEU A 949 -38.52 1.56 3.51
CA LEU A 949 -37.73 1.09 2.36
C LEU A 949 -36.24 0.91 2.71
N GLY A 950 -35.71 1.72 3.63
CA GLY A 950 -34.36 1.59 4.19
C GLY A 950 -34.15 0.29 4.95
N THR A 951 -35.23 -0.31 5.46
CA THR A 951 -35.22 -1.58 6.19
C THR A 951 -35.42 -2.82 5.30
N LEU A 952 -35.86 -2.67 4.03
CA LEU A 952 -36.26 -3.80 3.17
C LEU A 952 -35.40 -4.08 1.93
N GLY A 953 -34.35 -3.30 1.65
CA GLY A 953 -33.31 -3.68 0.68
C GLY A 953 -33.74 -3.99 -0.76
N MET A 954 -34.88 -3.46 -1.25
CA MET A 954 -35.40 -3.80 -2.59
C MET A 954 -34.81 -2.96 -3.74
N THR A 955 -34.60 -3.62 -4.89
CA THR A 955 -33.91 -3.12 -6.09
C THR A 955 -34.79 -2.27 -7.03
N PRO A 956 -34.20 -1.30 -7.80
CA PRO A 956 -34.91 -0.42 -8.74
C PRO A 956 -35.75 -1.10 -9.83
N GLN A 957 -35.50 -2.38 -10.12
CA GLN A 957 -36.22 -3.16 -11.13
C GLN A 957 -37.67 -3.46 -10.70
N ARG A 958 -37.93 -3.69 -9.40
CA ARG A 958 -39.29 -3.89 -8.87
C ARG A 958 -40.12 -2.60 -8.79
N LEU A 959 -39.45 -1.44 -8.75
CA LEU A 959 -40.10 -0.13 -8.80
C LEU A 959 -40.52 0.26 -10.23
N ARG A 960 -39.84 -0.28 -11.26
CA ARG A 960 -40.24 -0.09 -12.68
C ARG A 960 -41.33 -1.06 -13.12
N GLU A 961 -41.35 -2.28 -12.57
CA GLU A 961 -42.39 -3.28 -12.84
C GLU A 961 -43.78 -2.89 -12.29
N ALA A 962 -43.86 -1.92 -11.37
CA ALA A 962 -45.11 -1.52 -10.74
C ALA A 962 -45.98 -0.55 -11.56
N GLY A 963 -45.44 0.22 -12.52
CA GLY A 963 -46.24 0.96 -13.51
C GLY A 963 -47.41 1.85 -13.02
N LEU A 964 -47.34 2.43 -11.81
CA LEU A 964 -48.47 3.15 -11.20
C LEU A 964 -48.48 4.64 -11.53
N THR A 965 -49.64 5.15 -11.93
CA THR A 965 -49.91 6.59 -12.13
C THR A 965 -50.38 7.26 -10.83
N LEU A 966 -50.29 8.59 -10.79
CA LEU A 966 -50.57 9.42 -9.60
C LEU A 966 -51.98 9.24 -9.00
N GLU A 967 -52.96 8.80 -9.79
CA GLU A 967 -54.33 8.53 -9.34
C GLU A 967 -54.45 7.19 -8.60
N GLN A 968 -53.62 6.19 -8.93
CA GLN A 968 -53.64 4.88 -8.29
C GLN A 968 -53.00 4.89 -6.90
N ILE A 969 -52.12 5.87 -6.65
CA ILE A 969 -51.51 6.13 -5.33
C ILE A 969 -52.54 6.66 -4.32
N ARG A 970 -53.61 7.31 -4.79
CA ARG A 970 -54.67 7.86 -3.93
C ARG A 970 -55.73 6.82 -3.52
N ALA A 971 -55.78 5.66 -4.17
CA ALA A 971 -56.85 4.67 -3.99
C ALA A 971 -56.44 3.40 -3.22
N LEU A 972 -55.19 3.32 -2.72
CA LEU A 972 -54.72 2.18 -1.93
C LEU A 972 -55.07 2.35 -0.45
N ASP A 973 -56.31 2.04 -0.12
CA ASP A 973 -56.71 1.60 1.22
C ASP A 973 -56.15 0.17 1.39
N LEU A 974 -55.02 0.04 2.08
CA LEU A 974 -54.39 -1.26 2.36
C LEU A 974 -54.68 -1.63 3.82
N GLU A 975 -55.74 -2.41 4.01
CA GLU A 975 -55.89 -3.21 5.23
C GLU A 975 -54.73 -4.22 5.33
N PRO A 976 -54.26 -4.52 6.56
CA PRO A 976 -53.15 -5.45 6.77
C PRO A 976 -53.58 -6.89 6.47
N PRO A 977 -52.71 -7.74 5.87
CA PRO A 977 -52.99 -9.16 5.79
C PRO A 977 -52.85 -9.78 7.18
N ALA A 978 -53.84 -10.59 7.54
CA ALA A 978 -53.80 -11.42 8.73
C ALA A 978 -52.73 -12.52 8.60
N GLN A 979 -51.89 -12.58 9.64
CA GLN A 979 -50.91 -13.62 10.04
C GLN A 979 -49.79 -14.01 9.09
#